data_AF-A0A7C3J0T4-F1
#
_entry.id   AF-A0A7C3J0T4-F1
#
_cell.length_a   1.000
_cell.length_b   1.000
_cell.length_c   1.000
_cell.angle_alpha   90.00
_cell.angle_beta   90.00
_cell.angle_gamma   90.00
#
_symmetry.space_group_name_H-M   'P 1'
#
loop_
_entity.id
_entity.type
_entity.pdbx_description
1 polymer ?
#
loop_
_entity_poly.entity_id
_entity_poly.type
_entity_poly.pdbx_seq_one_letter_code
_entity_poly.pdbx_strand_id
1 'polypeptide(L)'
;MRIRWLCAISLALAACAASAGQLPDPRSGGKEGASISVLFVMGPGGAGQLPLDPDVARKLDERGYLHRLVADTEPLTLDYLRQFNVVVLAGISDFNGGSYYAPGGVVLLNTASNVKLLRQYVAEGGGLVVVPLMAESGSQVAATLNAALAPWEMEIGWETVRDDANAIPGPKVYNAPFVYSWTRSIARHPATEGVRALAYPGICMRWDDAYSTNPLLPKDRAWKPLAWAEKTSKCVRLGDAYRWVDGDSGRAPVLAAAREAGKGRVAVAGLGAYYLLAYAFDEKRTEVGENSTGPLNGIAYERGDGKTPSDWGVLFDNLLRWAAEASTKAGLGGKPEPWETKLKPRSLPDEPIPDFAVVDWKKVELPPTWAHHSPNIVYWRGSPFYDEIPDPLVTKPQEMNKLLVGPRTRYSEGRGSIAQWAKAARAAGYRAIVFAERFEKLKAEDWPRIMSDCERNSSKDFACLQGMDIADDYGNRYLILGNTNFPPKGILTPDGRGLQQTSRLSLGFSGHIAVVHRLGNNKGLPTELTRHFQGVSVYTYADDGKGGYGLADDAFAAYQWQLFNASNPVPIVLHELTDPRQVPKAAATGFQQIVPSQDALDAIRYFRYGLAHFFENPQRYFITEGPIIDKFAIFNKDIGSPACNRDHWRAIVGASSPDATIKEAVLYDRGMFRIARRWLPNKASFAELVDGDHGHQRHFMLVVTDSKGRRAISPHLRTVPRGYFTRCADRQNWFGAAGSYTGIWPSGRHGIWYIRPHFPAGPETEEFGGKNPLATIMRLPFASNAATVTYYHVERRYLRPIAYGMDAWRIENTEPSRTFTAQAGVTKWHDIVTGIGSPDGMNPGPMAFLTRVDAGMRSRVAVSQSRSIFPIVNTVPPGTPYRFMKDGQVVEGKLDGRADTLLDLPAGASLGELLLLDPLAVTGKGEIGWRAEPGREVPAGTGWICSYMYIPWAWRSSLGAEGPTPWSLQLTQGKVESVLGYVNLAADKRGVAGTLKAGGEARLLPLRISGLRERWPAALWTPEGLAYSFWSGLVTQAPLPGTTSGPPFLAHIGVFGEFGKAALPNTKDAPFYVGNTLMSSNWNLVLAWTRWTATEAGIEVHNPTDEAIKARVWSAKAIPGKFVVDIEVTVPPGTTQRLMLPGK
;
A
#
# COMPACT_ATOMS: atom_id res chain seq x y z
N MET A 1 -69.20 8.87 -20.37
CA MET A 1 -68.02 8.34 -19.62
C MET A 1 -66.65 8.75 -20.19
N ARG A 2 -66.54 9.36 -21.40
CA ARG A 2 -65.27 9.76 -22.03
C ARG A 2 -64.80 11.22 -21.80
N ILE A 3 -65.56 12.05 -21.10
CA ILE A 3 -65.22 13.49 -20.91
C ILE A 3 -64.47 13.76 -19.59
N ARG A 4 -64.56 12.88 -18.59
CA ARG A 4 -63.83 13.03 -17.31
C ARG A 4 -62.35 12.61 -17.35
N TRP A 5 -61.91 11.90 -18.38
CA TRP A 5 -60.51 11.46 -18.52
C TRP A 5 -59.59 12.51 -19.18
N LEU A 6 -60.14 13.43 -19.98
CA LEU A 6 -59.33 14.47 -20.64
C LEU A 6 -59.00 15.64 -19.70
N CYS A 7 -59.92 16.06 -18.81
CA CYS A 7 -59.64 17.13 -17.85
C CYS A 7 -58.64 16.72 -16.74
N ALA A 8 -58.58 15.43 -16.37
CA ALA A 8 -57.60 14.94 -15.40
C ALA A 8 -56.17 14.89 -15.97
N ILE A 9 -56.02 14.65 -17.28
CA ILE A 9 -54.72 14.67 -17.96
C ILE A 9 -54.23 16.10 -18.18
N SER A 10 -55.12 17.06 -18.44
CA SER A 10 -54.74 18.48 -18.56
C SER A 10 -54.32 19.12 -17.23
N LEU A 11 -54.92 18.74 -16.10
CA LEU A 11 -54.48 19.21 -14.77
C LEU A 11 -53.24 18.49 -14.24
N ALA A 12 -53.01 17.22 -14.60
CA ALA A 12 -51.76 16.52 -14.27
C ALA A 12 -50.57 16.98 -15.13
N LEU A 13 -50.80 17.43 -16.38
CA LEU A 13 -49.76 18.03 -17.21
C LEU A 13 -49.43 19.48 -16.82
N ALA A 14 -50.36 20.21 -16.19
CA ALA A 14 -50.10 21.55 -15.65
C ALA A 14 -49.36 21.53 -14.30
N ALA A 15 -49.44 20.45 -13.52
CA ALA A 15 -48.74 20.31 -12.24
C ALA A 15 -47.30 19.75 -12.36
N CYS A 16 -46.87 19.34 -13.56
CA CYS A 16 -45.50 18.85 -13.82
C CYS A 16 -44.61 19.84 -14.62
N ALA A 17 -45.11 21.04 -14.94
CA ALA A 17 -44.26 22.15 -15.32
C ALA A 17 -43.75 22.81 -14.03
N ALA A 18 -42.76 22.20 -13.38
CA ALA A 18 -41.96 22.91 -12.40
C ALA A 18 -41.48 24.20 -13.08
N SER A 19 -41.92 25.35 -12.56
CA SER A 19 -41.30 26.63 -12.89
C SER A 19 -39.80 26.42 -12.82
N ALA A 20 -39.07 26.71 -13.90
CA ALA A 20 -37.62 26.79 -13.84
C ALA A 20 -37.31 27.81 -12.73
N GLY A 21 -37.01 27.32 -11.54
CA GLY A 21 -36.71 28.17 -10.40
C GLY A 21 -35.49 28.99 -10.80
N GLN A 22 -35.59 30.31 -10.68
CA GLN A 22 -34.47 31.19 -10.89
C GLN A 22 -33.31 30.70 -10.00
N LEU A 23 -32.16 30.43 -10.62
CA LEU A 23 -30.98 29.97 -9.88
C LEU A 23 -30.64 30.96 -8.75
N PRO A 24 -30.15 30.49 -7.59
CA PRO A 24 -29.89 31.36 -6.45
C PRO A 24 -28.93 32.50 -6.82
N ASP A 25 -29.20 33.72 -6.35
CA ASP A 25 -28.36 34.89 -6.62
C ASP A 25 -27.01 34.76 -5.88
N PRO A 26 -25.85 35.04 -6.50
CA PRO A 26 -24.57 34.84 -5.81
C PRO A 26 -24.36 35.68 -4.55
N ARG A 27 -25.00 36.86 -4.40
CA ARG A 27 -24.87 37.74 -3.23
C ARG A 27 -25.77 37.35 -2.07
N SER A 28 -26.82 36.58 -2.33
CA SER A 28 -27.89 36.35 -1.34
C SER A 28 -28.48 34.93 -1.34
N GLY A 29 -28.01 34.05 -2.23
CA GLY A 29 -28.53 32.70 -2.43
C GLY A 29 -27.89 31.63 -1.54
N GLY A 30 -26.96 32.02 -0.67
CA GLY A 30 -26.42 31.20 0.40
C GLY A 30 -27.38 31.05 1.57
N LYS A 31 -26.91 30.37 2.62
CA LYS A 31 -27.68 30.16 3.85
C LYS A 31 -28.05 31.51 4.48
N GLU A 32 -29.30 31.64 4.92
CA GLU A 32 -29.81 32.83 5.64
C GLU A 32 -29.61 34.16 4.88
N GLY A 33 -29.58 34.12 3.54
CA GLY A 33 -29.41 35.31 2.70
C GLY A 33 -27.96 35.74 2.49
N ALA A 34 -26.99 34.91 2.88
CA ALA A 34 -25.56 35.17 2.65
C ALA A 34 -25.13 34.98 1.19
N SER A 35 -23.93 35.45 0.84
CA SER A 35 -23.29 35.13 -0.44
C SER A 35 -23.04 33.63 -0.60
N ILE A 36 -23.07 33.15 -1.85
CA ILE A 36 -22.65 31.80 -2.21
C ILE A 36 -21.13 31.69 -2.01
N SER A 37 -20.72 30.70 -1.23
CA SER A 37 -19.32 30.41 -0.91
C SER A 37 -18.78 29.22 -1.69
N VAL A 38 -17.61 29.36 -2.29
CA VAL A 38 -16.99 28.38 -3.21
C VAL A 38 -15.58 28.03 -2.75
N LEU A 39 -15.33 26.73 -2.53
CA LEU A 39 -13.99 26.20 -2.27
C LEU A 39 -13.42 25.56 -3.52
N PHE A 40 -12.32 26.10 -4.04
CA PHE A 40 -11.56 25.51 -5.12
C PHE A 40 -10.47 24.60 -4.56
N VAL A 41 -10.64 23.29 -4.76
CA VAL A 41 -9.66 22.25 -4.47
C VAL A 41 -8.86 21.99 -5.74
N MET A 42 -7.64 22.51 -5.78
CA MET A 42 -6.81 22.59 -6.98
C MET A 42 -5.74 21.50 -6.96
N GLY A 43 -5.70 20.68 -8.01
CA GLY A 43 -4.65 19.69 -8.24
C GLY A 43 -3.29 20.29 -8.63
N PRO A 44 -2.28 19.45 -8.86
CA PRO A 44 -1.00 19.87 -9.40
C PRO A 44 -1.12 20.29 -10.88
N GLY A 45 -0.33 21.28 -11.29
CA GLY A 45 0.05 21.57 -12.67
C GLY A 45 1.57 21.58 -12.79
N GLY A 46 2.11 21.61 -14.02
CA GLY A 46 3.52 21.33 -14.37
C GLY A 46 4.66 22.05 -13.61
N ALA A 47 4.36 22.91 -12.65
CA ALA A 47 5.30 23.61 -11.77
C ALA A 47 4.83 23.76 -10.29
N GLY A 48 3.72 23.15 -9.86
CA GLY A 48 3.15 23.31 -8.50
C GLY A 48 1.62 23.21 -8.46
N GLN A 49 0.98 23.64 -7.35
CA GLN A 49 -0.48 23.72 -7.27
C GLN A 49 -1.04 24.69 -8.34
N LEU A 50 -2.14 24.32 -9.00
CA LEU A 50 -2.81 25.22 -9.94
C LEU A 50 -3.31 26.50 -9.23
N PRO A 51 -3.04 27.70 -9.80
CA PRO A 51 -3.65 28.94 -9.32
C PRO A 51 -5.11 29.07 -9.79
N LEU A 52 -5.81 30.08 -9.29
CA LEU A 52 -7.02 30.61 -9.94
C LEU A 52 -6.62 31.87 -10.73
N ASP A 53 -7.06 31.94 -11.97
CA ASP A 53 -6.79 33.07 -12.86
C ASP A 53 -7.34 34.37 -12.24
N PRO A 54 -6.54 35.46 -12.17
CA PRO A 54 -6.98 36.71 -11.56
C PRO A 54 -8.26 37.31 -12.17
N ASP A 55 -8.50 37.15 -13.47
CA ASP A 55 -9.72 37.65 -14.11
C ASP A 55 -10.92 36.77 -13.80
N VAL A 56 -10.72 35.46 -13.64
CA VAL A 56 -11.78 34.55 -13.16
C VAL A 56 -12.15 34.90 -11.72
N ALA A 57 -11.15 35.10 -10.84
CA ALA A 57 -11.36 35.53 -9.46
C ALA A 57 -12.14 36.86 -9.39
N ARG A 58 -11.67 37.89 -10.12
CA ARG A 58 -12.34 39.20 -10.19
C ARG A 58 -13.80 39.08 -10.65
N LYS A 59 -14.10 38.25 -11.66
CA LYS A 59 -15.47 38.04 -12.15
C LYS A 59 -16.36 37.35 -11.11
N LEU A 60 -15.81 36.45 -10.29
CA LEU A 60 -16.54 35.85 -9.17
C LEU A 60 -16.83 36.90 -8.09
N ASP A 61 -15.85 37.72 -7.74
CA ASP A 61 -16.00 38.82 -6.77
C ASP A 61 -17.06 39.85 -7.23
N GLU A 62 -17.01 40.28 -8.49
CA GLU A 62 -17.98 41.23 -9.08
C GLU A 62 -19.41 40.71 -9.04
N ARG A 63 -19.59 39.39 -9.20
CA ARG A 63 -20.88 38.71 -9.07
C ARG A 63 -21.30 38.52 -7.62
N GLY A 64 -20.38 38.62 -6.67
CA GLY A 64 -20.65 38.57 -5.23
C GLY A 64 -20.45 37.21 -4.58
N TYR A 65 -19.70 36.31 -5.23
CA TYR A 65 -19.27 35.07 -4.61
C TYR A 65 -18.23 35.34 -3.52
N LEU A 66 -18.20 34.44 -2.55
CA LEU A 66 -17.09 34.28 -1.62
C LEU A 66 -16.26 33.08 -2.07
N HIS A 67 -14.95 33.22 -2.26
CA HIS A 67 -14.16 32.08 -2.75
C HIS A 67 -12.81 31.87 -2.07
N ARG A 68 -12.39 30.61 -1.99
CA ARG A 68 -11.11 30.20 -1.40
C ARG A 68 -10.43 29.10 -2.20
N LEU A 69 -9.10 29.11 -2.21
CA LEU A 69 -8.27 28.08 -2.84
C LEU A 69 -7.60 27.17 -1.80
N VAL A 70 -7.53 25.88 -2.07
CA VAL A 70 -6.75 24.86 -1.33
C VAL A 70 -6.14 23.84 -2.30
N ALA A 71 -5.05 23.19 -1.91
CA ALA A 71 -4.50 22.11 -2.72
C ALA A 71 -5.29 20.82 -2.49
N ASP A 72 -5.40 19.96 -3.49
CA ASP A 72 -6.05 18.64 -3.35
C ASP A 72 -5.33 17.69 -2.37
N THR A 73 -4.03 17.93 -2.17
CA THR A 73 -3.15 17.21 -1.24
C THR A 73 -3.21 17.76 0.19
N GLU A 74 -3.83 18.93 0.40
CA GLU A 74 -4.02 19.47 1.74
C GLU A 74 -5.16 18.72 2.43
N PRO A 75 -4.97 18.23 3.66
CA PRO A 75 -6.02 17.51 4.36
C PRO A 75 -7.22 18.43 4.61
N LEU A 76 -8.42 17.91 4.37
CA LEU A 76 -9.68 18.61 4.60
C LEU A 76 -10.39 18.00 5.81
N THR A 77 -11.30 18.75 6.42
CA THR A 77 -12.26 18.22 7.38
C THR A 77 -13.67 18.42 6.84
N LEU A 78 -14.60 17.62 7.33
CA LEU A 78 -15.99 17.79 6.96
C LEU A 78 -16.56 19.13 7.43
N ASP A 79 -16.19 19.60 8.62
CA ASP A 79 -16.62 20.91 9.14
C ASP A 79 -16.06 22.08 8.32
N TYR A 80 -14.85 21.94 7.79
CA TYR A 80 -14.32 22.90 6.82
C TYR A 80 -15.13 22.90 5.53
N LEU A 81 -15.46 21.73 4.97
CA LEU A 81 -16.27 21.62 3.75
C LEU A 81 -17.68 22.20 3.94
N ARG A 82 -18.31 21.99 5.10
CA ARG A 82 -19.66 22.48 5.43
C ARG A 82 -19.78 24.02 5.43
N GLN A 83 -18.66 24.73 5.47
CA GLN A 83 -18.63 26.21 5.40
C GLN A 83 -18.84 26.74 3.98
N PHE A 84 -18.76 25.88 2.97
CA PHE A 84 -18.92 26.24 1.57
C PHE A 84 -20.25 25.74 1.01
N ASN A 85 -20.84 26.49 0.07
CA ASN A 85 -22.00 26.02 -0.69
C ASN A 85 -21.55 25.09 -1.82
N VAL A 86 -20.38 25.35 -2.42
CA VAL A 86 -19.88 24.57 -3.55
C VAL A 86 -18.41 24.26 -3.34
N VAL A 87 -18.03 23.03 -3.65
CA VAL A 87 -16.63 22.65 -3.81
C VAL A 87 -16.35 22.41 -5.29
N VAL A 88 -15.30 23.04 -5.83
CA VAL A 88 -14.81 22.82 -7.17
C VAL A 88 -13.54 21.97 -7.09
N LEU A 89 -13.60 20.74 -7.58
CA LEU A 89 -12.43 19.87 -7.70
C LEU A 89 -11.80 20.05 -9.08
N ALA A 90 -10.69 20.79 -9.14
CA ALA A 90 -10.01 21.20 -10.36
C ALA A 90 -8.69 20.43 -10.54
N GLY A 91 -8.73 19.29 -11.22
CA GLY A 91 -7.63 18.31 -11.23
C GLY A 91 -7.50 17.54 -9.91
N ILE A 92 -6.66 16.49 -9.89
CA ILE A 92 -6.41 15.68 -8.70
C ILE A 92 -5.08 14.93 -8.82
N SER A 93 -4.37 14.75 -7.70
CA SER A 93 -3.13 13.95 -7.60
C SER A 93 -3.42 12.45 -7.69
N ASP A 94 -2.59 11.70 -8.42
CA ASP A 94 -2.78 10.28 -8.74
C ASP A 94 -2.61 9.33 -7.54
N PHE A 95 -3.69 9.08 -6.77
CA PHE A 95 -3.65 8.13 -5.64
C PHE A 95 -3.98 6.69 -5.99
N ASN A 96 -4.50 6.41 -7.19
CA ASN A 96 -4.90 5.06 -7.60
C ASN A 96 -4.01 4.44 -8.68
N GLY A 97 -3.42 5.25 -9.55
CA GLY A 97 -2.52 4.75 -10.57
C GLY A 97 -1.27 4.19 -9.92
N GLY A 98 -0.73 4.82 -8.88
CA GLY A 98 0.58 4.46 -8.30
C GLY A 98 1.75 5.09 -9.07
N SER A 99 1.50 6.17 -9.82
CA SER A 99 2.53 6.87 -10.60
C SER A 99 2.76 8.21 -9.96
N TYR A 100 4.04 8.53 -9.87
CA TYR A 100 4.55 9.85 -9.61
C TYR A 100 4.14 10.38 -8.24
N TYR A 101 5.08 10.09 -7.33
CA TYR A 101 5.41 10.87 -6.18
C TYR A 101 4.67 10.61 -4.85
N ALA A 102 4.96 9.48 -4.19
CA ALA A 102 5.24 9.45 -2.73
C ALA A 102 5.41 8.01 -2.17
N PRO A 103 6.64 7.51 -2.01
CA PRO A 103 6.95 6.57 -0.96
C PRO A 103 6.76 7.30 0.35
N GLY A 104 5.99 6.68 1.21
CA GLY A 104 5.51 7.31 2.44
C GLY A 104 4.01 7.46 2.51
N GLY A 105 3.30 7.40 1.38
CA GLY A 105 1.84 7.33 1.35
C GLY A 105 1.10 8.57 1.86
N VAL A 106 1.75 9.56 2.50
CA VAL A 106 1.09 10.70 3.16
C VAL A 106 0.29 11.57 2.16
N VAL A 107 0.89 11.91 1.01
CA VAL A 107 0.23 12.72 -0.03
C VAL A 107 -0.99 12.00 -0.61
N LEU A 108 -0.86 10.69 -0.90
CA LEU A 108 -1.94 9.88 -1.43
C LEU A 108 -3.05 9.61 -0.38
N LEU A 109 -2.68 9.56 0.91
CA LEU A 109 -3.64 9.40 2.01
C LEU A 109 -4.53 10.62 2.17
N ASN A 110 -3.98 11.84 2.05
CA ASN A 110 -4.78 13.06 2.13
C ASN A 110 -5.73 13.17 0.96
N THR A 111 -5.25 13.01 -0.28
CA THR A 111 -6.12 13.07 -1.46
C THR A 111 -7.21 11.99 -1.42
N ALA A 112 -6.87 10.74 -1.09
CA ALA A 112 -7.86 9.68 -0.95
C ALA A 112 -8.86 9.92 0.19
N SER A 113 -8.41 10.50 1.32
CA SER A 113 -9.28 10.87 2.44
C SER A 113 -10.19 12.04 2.07
N ASN A 114 -9.67 13.05 1.39
CA ASN A 114 -10.43 14.19 0.88
C ASN A 114 -11.52 13.73 -0.08
N VAL A 115 -11.24 12.79 -0.98
CA VAL A 115 -12.27 12.21 -1.86
C VAL A 115 -13.39 11.54 -1.05
N LYS A 116 -13.07 10.83 0.05
CA LYS A 116 -14.10 10.27 0.94
C LYS A 116 -14.92 11.36 1.62
N LEU A 117 -14.27 12.42 2.09
CA LEU A 117 -14.93 13.57 2.72
C LEU A 117 -15.82 14.33 1.74
N LEU A 118 -15.39 14.52 0.49
CA LEU A 118 -16.18 15.16 -0.56
C LEU A 118 -17.44 14.35 -0.86
N ARG A 119 -17.36 13.01 -0.88
CA ARG A 119 -18.54 12.14 -1.03
C ARG A 119 -19.51 12.28 0.13
N GLN A 120 -18.98 12.34 1.36
CA GLN A 120 -19.80 12.54 2.54
C GLN A 120 -20.47 13.92 2.53
N TYR A 121 -19.72 14.96 2.19
CA TYR A 121 -20.22 16.33 2.03
C TYR A 121 -21.37 16.40 1.01
N VAL A 122 -21.21 15.77 -0.17
CA VAL A 122 -22.29 15.67 -1.16
C VAL A 122 -23.49 14.91 -0.61
N ALA A 123 -23.28 13.78 0.07
CA ALA A 123 -24.37 13.00 0.68
C ALA A 123 -25.15 13.81 1.74
N GLU A 124 -24.50 14.74 2.42
CA GLU A 124 -25.11 15.65 3.41
C GLU A 124 -25.89 16.81 2.78
N GLY A 125 -25.72 17.08 1.49
CA GLY A 125 -26.38 18.19 0.80
C GLY A 125 -25.46 19.06 -0.04
N GLY A 126 -24.15 18.83 0.05
CA GLY A 126 -23.15 19.66 -0.60
C GLY A 126 -23.18 19.65 -2.13
N GLY A 127 -22.82 20.78 -2.72
CA GLY A 127 -22.61 20.94 -4.16
C GLY A 127 -21.15 20.67 -4.56
N LEU A 128 -20.94 19.81 -5.55
CA LEU A 128 -19.62 19.48 -6.10
C LEU A 128 -19.58 19.75 -7.61
N VAL A 129 -18.59 20.51 -8.07
CA VAL A 129 -18.29 20.70 -9.50
C VAL A 129 -16.90 20.16 -9.78
N VAL A 130 -16.76 19.26 -10.76
CA VAL A 130 -15.47 18.67 -11.15
C VAL A 130 -15.03 19.24 -12.49
N VAL A 131 -13.81 19.76 -12.52
CA VAL A 131 -13.13 20.28 -13.72
C VAL A 131 -11.84 19.48 -13.87
N PRO A 132 -11.70 18.59 -14.85
CA PRO A 132 -10.52 17.74 -14.97
C PRO A 132 -9.30 18.58 -15.30
N LEU A 133 -8.14 18.06 -14.91
CA LEU A 133 -6.87 18.47 -15.47
C LEU A 133 -6.06 17.18 -15.64
N MET A 134 -5.73 16.85 -16.88
CA MET A 134 -4.78 15.79 -17.18
C MET A 134 -3.40 16.41 -17.38
N ALA A 135 -2.78 16.88 -16.30
CA ALA A 135 -1.37 17.25 -16.32
C ALA A 135 -0.59 16.11 -15.68
N GLU A 136 0.55 15.72 -16.27
CA GLU A 136 1.47 14.75 -15.67
C GLU A 136 1.00 13.28 -15.68
N SER A 137 0.76 12.74 -16.88
CA SER A 137 0.34 11.36 -17.18
C SER A 137 -1.18 11.14 -17.22
N GLY A 138 -1.79 11.37 -18.39
CA GLY A 138 -3.24 11.53 -18.54
C GLY A 138 -4.10 10.34 -18.14
N SER A 139 -3.65 9.11 -18.39
CA SER A 139 -4.41 7.89 -18.06
C SER A 139 -4.47 7.59 -16.57
N GLN A 140 -3.44 7.93 -15.80
CA GLN A 140 -3.42 7.70 -14.36
C GLN A 140 -4.23 8.75 -13.62
N VAL A 141 -4.13 10.02 -14.05
CA VAL A 141 -5.00 11.08 -13.54
C VAL A 141 -6.47 10.78 -13.88
N ALA A 142 -6.76 10.28 -15.09
CA ALA A 142 -8.09 9.80 -15.45
C ALA A 142 -8.57 8.66 -14.52
N ALA A 143 -7.72 7.65 -14.26
CA ALA A 143 -8.07 6.56 -13.32
C ALA A 143 -8.39 7.08 -11.91
N THR A 144 -7.67 8.09 -11.44
CA THR A 144 -7.90 8.71 -10.14
C THR A 144 -9.20 9.52 -10.12
N LEU A 145 -9.45 10.36 -11.13
CA LEU A 145 -10.71 11.09 -11.28
C LEU A 145 -11.90 10.12 -11.38
N ASN A 146 -11.77 9.06 -12.17
CA ASN A 146 -12.81 8.04 -12.36
C ASN A 146 -13.10 7.32 -11.06
N ALA A 147 -12.07 6.99 -10.29
CA ALA A 147 -12.28 6.41 -8.98
C ALA A 147 -12.96 7.38 -8.02
N ALA A 148 -12.63 8.68 -8.05
CA ALA A 148 -13.30 9.69 -7.23
C ALA A 148 -14.79 9.79 -7.59
N LEU A 149 -15.11 9.75 -8.88
CA LEU A 149 -16.45 9.84 -9.45
C LEU A 149 -17.25 8.52 -9.46
N ALA A 150 -16.60 7.38 -9.20
CA ALA A 150 -17.20 6.05 -9.29
C ALA A 150 -18.55 5.88 -8.55
N PRO A 151 -18.77 6.44 -7.33
CA PRO A 151 -20.07 6.31 -6.65
C PRO A 151 -21.24 6.96 -7.39
N TRP A 152 -20.95 7.85 -8.35
CA TRP A 152 -21.95 8.51 -9.17
C TRP A 152 -21.96 7.99 -10.60
N GLU A 153 -21.27 6.89 -10.91
CA GLU A 153 -21.32 6.24 -12.23
C GLU A 153 -20.92 7.19 -13.38
N MET A 154 -19.86 7.98 -13.16
CA MET A 154 -19.25 8.86 -14.17
C MET A 154 -17.81 8.46 -14.43
N GLU A 155 -17.44 8.40 -15.70
CA GLU A 155 -16.06 8.25 -16.17
C GLU A 155 -15.65 9.45 -17.03
N ILE A 156 -14.37 9.79 -16.99
CA ILE A 156 -13.70 10.78 -17.82
C ILE A 156 -12.73 10.00 -18.71
N GLY A 157 -12.86 10.18 -20.02
CA GLY A 157 -11.95 9.58 -21.00
C GLY A 157 -10.61 10.31 -21.03
N TRP A 158 -9.55 9.54 -21.19
CA TRP A 158 -8.16 9.99 -21.28
C TRP A 158 -7.77 10.34 -22.72
N GLU A 159 -8.59 11.19 -23.32
CA GLU A 159 -8.51 11.63 -24.72
C GLU A 159 -8.81 13.12 -24.78
N THR A 160 -8.53 13.75 -25.93
CA THR A 160 -9.07 15.07 -26.22
C THR A 160 -10.18 14.99 -27.26
N VAL A 161 -11.21 15.81 -27.09
CA VAL A 161 -12.23 16.04 -28.12
C VAL A 161 -11.69 17.01 -29.16
N ARG A 162 -11.76 16.66 -30.43
CA ARG A 162 -11.31 17.48 -31.56
C ARG A 162 -12.35 17.50 -32.68
N ASP A 163 -12.55 18.67 -33.28
CA ASP A 163 -13.42 18.84 -34.44
C ASP A 163 -12.78 19.80 -35.46
N ASP A 164 -12.18 19.22 -36.49
CA ASP A 164 -11.54 20.01 -37.55
C ASP A 164 -12.58 20.70 -38.46
N ALA A 165 -13.83 20.21 -38.52
CA ALA A 165 -14.87 20.81 -39.36
C ALA A 165 -15.43 22.10 -38.75
N ASN A 166 -15.42 22.20 -37.41
CA ASN A 166 -15.85 23.38 -36.65
C ASN A 166 -14.66 24.10 -36.00
N ALA A 167 -13.48 24.00 -36.61
CA ALA A 167 -12.23 24.53 -36.10
C ALA A 167 -12.17 26.07 -36.12
N ILE A 168 -11.67 26.64 -35.04
CA ILE A 168 -11.06 27.96 -34.96
C ILE A 168 -9.54 27.74 -35.09
N PRO A 169 -8.93 28.10 -36.23
CA PRO A 169 -7.50 27.86 -36.46
C PRO A 169 -6.60 28.60 -35.46
N GLY A 170 -5.60 27.91 -34.91
CA GLY A 170 -4.56 28.48 -34.04
C GLY A 170 -3.13 28.21 -34.53
N PRO A 171 -2.10 28.69 -33.80
CA PRO A 171 -0.68 28.45 -34.13
C PRO A 171 -0.32 26.97 -34.06
N LYS A 172 0.75 26.50 -34.71
CA LYS A 172 1.16 25.08 -34.58
C LYS A 172 1.75 24.80 -33.19
N VAL A 173 1.43 23.65 -32.62
CA VAL A 173 1.99 23.10 -31.37
C VAL A 173 2.46 21.66 -31.63
N TYR A 174 3.71 21.32 -31.28
CA TYR A 174 4.34 20.01 -31.58
C TYR A 174 4.14 19.53 -33.04
N ASN A 175 4.32 20.42 -34.02
CA ASN A 175 4.09 20.17 -35.45
C ASN A 175 2.66 19.80 -35.86
N ALA A 176 1.69 19.83 -34.93
CA ALA A 176 0.27 19.70 -35.21
C ALA A 176 -0.45 21.06 -35.20
N PRO A 177 -1.52 21.27 -35.99
CA PRO A 177 -2.32 22.48 -35.89
C PRO A 177 -3.07 22.50 -34.55
N PHE A 178 -2.82 23.54 -33.75
CA PHE A 178 -3.63 23.86 -32.59
C PHE A 178 -5.02 24.28 -33.08
N VAL A 179 -6.06 23.70 -32.49
CA VAL A 179 -7.44 23.94 -32.90
C VAL A 179 -8.30 24.08 -31.66
N TYR A 180 -9.02 25.20 -31.56
CA TYR A 180 -10.27 25.23 -30.79
C TYR A 180 -11.40 24.76 -31.69
N SER A 181 -12.43 24.14 -31.13
CA SER A 181 -13.61 23.70 -31.84
C SER A 181 -14.85 24.30 -31.20
N TRP A 182 -15.88 24.53 -32.02
CA TRP A 182 -17.17 25.02 -31.54
C TRP A 182 -18.18 23.89 -31.32
N THR A 183 -19.07 24.09 -30.34
CA THR A 183 -20.36 23.40 -30.26
C THR A 183 -21.50 24.35 -29.92
N ARG A 184 -22.68 24.07 -30.48
CA ARG A 184 -23.97 24.68 -30.13
C ARG A 184 -24.98 23.63 -29.65
N SER A 185 -24.53 22.39 -29.49
CA SER A 185 -25.32 21.28 -29.00
C SER A 185 -25.48 21.39 -27.48
N ILE A 186 -26.44 22.22 -27.04
CA ILE A 186 -26.71 22.55 -25.63
C ILE A 186 -28.13 22.10 -25.25
N ALA A 187 -28.25 21.37 -24.14
CA ALA A 187 -29.53 20.93 -23.60
C ALA A 187 -30.26 22.09 -22.91
N ARG A 188 -31.60 22.01 -22.81
CA ARG A 188 -32.36 22.90 -21.91
C ARG A 188 -32.26 22.39 -20.48
N HIS A 189 -31.70 23.20 -19.59
CA HIS A 189 -31.56 22.93 -18.16
C HIS A 189 -31.36 24.28 -17.43
N PRO A 190 -31.72 24.42 -16.14
CA PRO A 190 -31.39 25.65 -15.40
C PRO A 190 -29.91 26.01 -15.47
N ALA A 191 -29.03 25.01 -15.41
CA ALA A 191 -27.59 25.23 -15.51
C ALA A 191 -27.10 25.69 -16.91
N THR A 192 -27.92 25.58 -17.96
CA THR A 192 -27.55 26.00 -19.33
C THR A 192 -28.32 27.25 -19.78
N GLU A 193 -29.02 27.92 -18.87
CA GLU A 193 -29.71 29.16 -19.19
C GLU A 193 -28.73 30.24 -19.67
N GLY A 194 -29.01 30.84 -20.83
CA GLY A 194 -28.15 31.85 -21.46
C GLY A 194 -26.96 31.29 -22.24
N VAL A 195 -26.69 29.97 -22.19
CA VAL A 195 -25.58 29.33 -22.92
C VAL A 195 -26.01 29.03 -24.37
N ARG A 196 -25.26 29.55 -25.35
CA ARG A 196 -25.58 29.43 -26.78
C ARG A 196 -24.48 28.70 -27.57
N ALA A 197 -23.22 28.95 -27.25
CA ALA A 197 -22.09 28.32 -27.94
C ALA A 197 -20.91 28.11 -26.98
N LEU A 198 -20.15 27.03 -27.16
CA LEU A 198 -18.97 26.72 -26.36
C LEU A 198 -17.77 26.44 -27.27
N ALA A 199 -16.67 27.16 -27.05
CA ALA A 199 -15.37 26.89 -27.67
C ALA A 199 -14.53 25.98 -26.76
N TYR A 200 -13.90 24.95 -27.31
CA TYR A 200 -13.08 24.02 -26.54
C TYR A 200 -11.80 23.61 -27.31
N PRO A 201 -10.64 23.53 -26.65
CA PRO A 201 -9.37 23.16 -27.28
C PRO A 201 -9.31 21.66 -27.57
N GLY A 202 -8.83 21.29 -28.76
CA GLY A 202 -8.64 19.90 -29.20
C GLY A 202 -7.17 19.54 -29.37
N ILE A 203 -6.39 19.60 -28.28
CA ILE A 203 -4.95 19.37 -28.29
C ILE A 203 -4.45 18.42 -27.19
N CYS A 204 -3.27 17.86 -27.45
CA CYS A 204 -2.46 17.14 -26.49
C CYS A 204 -1.38 18.14 -26.06
N MET A 205 -1.50 18.62 -24.83
CA MET A 205 -0.66 19.66 -24.26
C MET A 205 0.76 19.15 -24.00
N ARG A 206 0.97 17.84 -23.82
CA ARG A 206 2.29 17.26 -23.55
C ARG A 206 2.39 15.83 -24.07
N TRP A 207 3.61 15.38 -24.35
CA TRP A 207 3.93 14.08 -24.96
C TRP A 207 3.48 12.84 -24.16
N ASP A 208 3.00 13.00 -22.92
CA ASP A 208 2.56 11.95 -21.98
C ASP A 208 1.03 11.95 -21.77
N ASP A 209 0.26 12.15 -22.84
CA ASP A 209 -1.21 12.08 -22.83
C ASP A 209 -1.90 13.17 -22.01
N ALA A 210 -1.32 14.37 -21.92
CA ALA A 210 -1.95 15.51 -21.25
C ALA A 210 -3.00 16.18 -22.15
N TYR A 211 -4.29 16.00 -21.89
CA TYR A 211 -5.37 16.42 -22.82
C TYR A 211 -6.15 17.66 -22.34
N SER A 212 -6.57 18.49 -23.31
CA SER A 212 -7.18 19.79 -23.05
C SER A 212 -8.70 19.79 -22.86
N THR A 213 -9.42 18.92 -23.58
CA THR A 213 -10.89 18.75 -23.42
C THR A 213 -11.22 17.27 -23.32
N ASN A 214 -11.54 16.79 -22.13
CA ASN A 214 -11.78 15.38 -21.89
C ASN A 214 -13.25 14.99 -22.14
N PRO A 215 -13.52 13.88 -22.85
CA PRO A 215 -14.87 13.39 -23.02
C PRO A 215 -15.44 12.86 -21.70
N LEU A 216 -16.68 13.21 -21.41
CA LEU A 216 -17.42 12.69 -20.26
C LEU A 216 -18.23 11.45 -20.69
N LEU A 217 -18.18 10.41 -19.88
CA LEU A 217 -18.79 9.10 -20.12
C LEU A 217 -19.74 8.73 -18.97
N PRO A 218 -20.96 9.30 -18.94
CA PRO A 218 -21.96 8.93 -17.95
C PRO A 218 -22.40 7.48 -18.16
N LYS A 219 -22.34 6.64 -17.12
CA LYS A 219 -22.77 5.23 -17.17
C LYS A 219 -24.20 5.03 -16.65
N ASP A 220 -24.69 5.97 -15.86
CA ASP A 220 -26.05 5.97 -15.31
C ASP A 220 -26.93 7.04 -15.99
N ARG A 221 -28.18 6.68 -16.27
CA ARG A 221 -29.23 7.56 -16.84
C ARG A 221 -29.64 8.71 -15.91
N ALA A 222 -29.26 8.65 -14.63
CA ALA A 222 -29.44 9.74 -13.68
C ALA A 222 -28.66 11.00 -14.06
N TRP A 223 -27.56 10.87 -14.81
CA TRP A 223 -26.85 12.02 -15.37
C TRP A 223 -27.69 12.70 -16.45
N LYS A 224 -27.72 14.03 -16.38
CA LYS A 224 -28.28 14.93 -17.39
C LYS A 224 -27.12 15.57 -18.16
N PRO A 225 -26.82 15.11 -19.38
CA PRO A 225 -25.89 15.81 -20.24
C PRO A 225 -26.40 17.22 -20.55
N LEU A 226 -25.52 18.20 -20.43
CA LEU A 226 -25.82 19.63 -20.59
C LEU A 226 -25.29 20.17 -21.92
N ALA A 227 -24.15 19.66 -22.38
CA ALA A 227 -23.53 20.01 -23.64
C ALA A 227 -22.86 18.78 -24.27
N TRP A 228 -22.87 18.72 -25.60
CA TRP A 228 -22.16 17.72 -26.40
C TRP A 228 -21.21 18.41 -27.36
N ALA A 229 -20.18 17.71 -27.79
CA ALA A 229 -19.45 18.10 -29.00
C ALA A 229 -20.34 17.89 -30.24
N GLU A 230 -20.00 18.54 -31.35
CA GLU A 230 -20.77 18.41 -32.59
C GLU A 230 -20.68 17.00 -33.18
N LYS A 231 -21.61 16.65 -34.08
CA LYS A 231 -21.67 15.32 -34.72
C LYS A 231 -20.41 14.96 -35.50
N THR A 232 -19.66 15.97 -35.95
CA THR A 232 -18.39 15.86 -36.66
C THR A 232 -17.19 15.66 -35.73
N SER A 233 -17.35 15.93 -34.44
CA SER A 233 -16.29 15.83 -33.45
C SER A 233 -15.90 14.37 -33.18
N LYS A 234 -14.61 14.15 -32.93
CA LYS A 234 -14.03 12.85 -32.56
C LYS A 234 -13.25 12.98 -31.26
N CYS A 235 -13.22 11.91 -30.47
CA CYS A 235 -12.23 11.76 -29.42
C CYS A 235 -10.94 11.21 -30.04
N VAL A 236 -9.81 11.83 -29.73
CA VAL A 236 -8.51 11.47 -30.31
C VAL A 236 -7.44 11.48 -29.23
N ARG A 237 -6.39 10.69 -29.44
CA ARG A 237 -5.19 10.64 -28.59
C ARG A 237 -3.94 10.83 -29.43
N LEU A 238 -2.85 11.25 -28.81
CA LEU A 238 -1.56 11.40 -29.49
C LEU A 238 -0.86 10.03 -29.56
N GLY A 239 -0.68 9.49 -30.76
CA GLY A 239 0.05 8.25 -31.00
C GLY A 239 1.53 8.46 -31.34
N ASP A 240 2.21 7.39 -31.73
CA ASP A 240 3.61 7.43 -32.14
C ASP A 240 3.89 8.47 -33.23
N ALA A 241 5.05 9.12 -33.15
CA ALA A 241 5.48 10.18 -34.07
C ALA A 241 4.55 11.42 -34.14
N TYR A 242 3.87 11.76 -33.04
CA TYR A 242 3.01 12.95 -32.91
C TYR A 242 1.81 12.97 -33.87
N ARG A 243 1.27 11.80 -34.21
CA ARG A 243 0.07 11.68 -35.05
C ARG A 243 -1.16 11.44 -34.20
N TRP A 244 -2.26 12.09 -34.57
CA TRP A 244 -3.57 11.83 -33.96
C TRP A 244 -4.06 10.44 -34.35
N VAL A 245 -4.49 9.65 -33.36
CA VAL A 245 -5.19 8.38 -33.54
C VAL A 245 -6.56 8.45 -32.89
N ASP A 246 -7.52 7.69 -33.41
CA ASP A 246 -8.89 7.67 -32.88
C ASP A 246 -8.87 7.16 -31.42
N GLY A 247 -9.65 7.82 -30.56
CA GLY A 247 -9.87 7.45 -29.17
C GLY A 247 -11.04 6.49 -28.98
N ASP A 248 -11.09 5.86 -27.81
CA ASP A 248 -12.06 4.85 -27.40
C ASP A 248 -13.43 5.46 -27.04
N SER A 249 -13.51 6.77 -26.75
CA SER A 249 -14.74 7.45 -26.33
C SER A 249 -15.72 7.76 -27.47
N GLY A 250 -15.35 7.49 -28.73
CA GLY A 250 -16.23 7.63 -29.89
C GLY A 250 -16.39 9.07 -30.40
N ARG A 251 -17.57 9.39 -30.96
CA ARG A 251 -17.90 10.69 -31.60
C ARG A 251 -18.95 11.47 -30.82
N ALA A 252 -18.95 12.79 -30.98
CA ALA A 252 -19.88 13.71 -30.33
C ALA A 252 -20.02 13.48 -28.80
N PRO A 253 -18.90 13.37 -28.05
CA PRO A 253 -18.95 13.07 -26.62
C PRO A 253 -19.65 14.17 -25.81
N VAL A 254 -20.09 13.82 -24.60
CA VAL A 254 -20.60 14.78 -23.63
C VAL A 254 -19.45 15.65 -23.14
N LEU A 255 -19.68 16.97 -23.09
CA LEU A 255 -18.70 17.97 -22.62
C LEU A 255 -19.05 18.55 -21.25
N ALA A 256 -20.33 18.53 -20.87
CA ALA A 256 -20.77 18.92 -19.53
C ALA A 256 -21.97 18.07 -19.10
N ALA A 257 -22.04 17.70 -17.83
CA ALA A 257 -23.16 16.92 -17.27
C ALA A 257 -23.43 17.28 -15.80
N ALA A 258 -24.68 17.09 -15.38
CA ALA A 258 -25.13 17.34 -14.00
C ALA A 258 -26.00 16.20 -13.48
N ARG A 259 -25.99 15.96 -12.16
CA ARG A 259 -26.75 14.90 -11.48
C ARG A 259 -27.11 15.29 -10.04
N GLU A 260 -28.31 14.94 -9.63
CA GLU A 260 -28.70 14.91 -8.20
C GLU A 260 -28.06 13.69 -7.51
N ALA A 261 -27.46 13.89 -6.34
CA ALA A 261 -26.64 12.89 -5.65
C ALA A 261 -26.93 12.86 -4.14
N GLY A 262 -27.87 12.01 -3.73
CA GLY A 262 -28.34 11.99 -2.34
C GLY A 262 -29.11 13.27 -2.04
N LYS A 263 -28.67 14.03 -1.03
CA LYS A 263 -29.21 15.38 -0.74
C LYS A 263 -28.50 16.50 -1.51
N GLY A 264 -27.34 16.20 -2.10
CA GLY A 264 -26.49 17.17 -2.78
C GLY A 264 -26.56 17.07 -4.31
N ARG A 265 -25.64 17.78 -4.97
CA ARG A 265 -25.56 17.88 -6.44
C ARG A 265 -24.13 17.73 -6.93
N VAL A 266 -23.95 17.04 -8.04
CA VAL A 266 -22.64 16.88 -8.70
C VAL A 266 -22.75 17.33 -10.16
N ALA A 267 -21.79 18.12 -10.60
CA ALA A 267 -21.61 18.47 -12.01
C ALA A 267 -20.17 18.23 -12.46
N VAL A 268 -19.99 17.97 -13.75
CA VAL A 268 -18.68 17.77 -14.37
C VAL A 268 -18.61 18.58 -15.66
N ALA A 269 -17.54 19.36 -15.82
CA ALA A 269 -17.23 20.12 -17.02
C ALA A 269 -15.94 19.55 -17.63
N GLY A 270 -16.01 18.95 -18.82
CA GLY A 270 -14.89 18.25 -19.46
C GLY A 270 -13.77 19.17 -19.97
N LEU A 271 -13.93 20.49 -19.91
CA LEU A 271 -12.90 21.45 -20.27
C LEU A 271 -11.77 21.46 -19.22
N GLY A 272 -10.53 21.33 -19.66
CA GLY A 272 -9.36 21.29 -18.78
C GLY A 272 -9.23 22.54 -17.90
N ALA A 273 -8.83 22.35 -16.64
CA ALA A 273 -8.77 23.43 -15.65
C ALA A 273 -7.86 24.62 -16.05
N TYR A 274 -6.85 24.42 -16.92
CA TYR A 274 -6.07 25.53 -17.48
C TYR A 274 -6.92 26.55 -18.24
N TYR A 275 -7.93 26.08 -18.99
CA TYR A 275 -8.75 26.89 -19.88
C TYR A 275 -9.95 27.51 -19.18
N LEU A 276 -10.43 26.89 -18.10
CA LEU A 276 -11.61 27.35 -17.36
C LEU A 276 -11.27 28.12 -16.07
N LEU A 277 -10.16 27.77 -15.41
CA LEU A 277 -9.87 28.23 -14.05
C LEU A 277 -8.49 28.87 -13.91
N ALA A 278 -7.41 28.16 -14.24
CA ALA A 278 -6.08 28.53 -13.75
C ALA A 278 -5.37 29.63 -14.56
N TYR A 279 -5.56 29.62 -15.89
CA TYR A 279 -4.89 30.55 -16.82
C TYR A 279 -5.83 31.02 -17.93
N ALA A 280 -7.14 30.97 -17.68
CA ALA A 280 -8.17 31.16 -18.69
C ALA A 280 -7.98 32.44 -19.53
N PHE A 281 -7.42 33.51 -18.96
CA PHE A 281 -7.23 34.82 -19.61
C PHE A 281 -5.77 35.19 -19.86
N ASP A 282 -4.81 34.29 -19.64
CA ASP A 282 -3.39 34.60 -19.88
C ASP A 282 -3.12 34.82 -21.39
N GLU A 283 -2.70 36.04 -21.73
CA GLU A 283 -2.43 36.49 -23.10
C GLU A 283 -1.02 36.14 -23.60
N LYS A 284 -0.09 35.90 -22.68
CA LYS A 284 1.34 35.70 -23.00
C LYS A 284 1.74 34.23 -22.96
N ARG A 285 0.99 33.44 -22.21
CA ARG A 285 1.30 32.04 -21.93
C ARG A 285 0.77 31.13 -23.04
N THR A 286 1.68 30.56 -23.79
CA THR A 286 1.40 29.44 -24.72
C THR A 286 1.85 28.10 -24.15
N GLU A 287 2.58 28.11 -23.03
CA GLU A 287 3.16 26.95 -22.35
C GLU A 287 3.05 27.09 -20.81
N VAL A 288 2.74 25.99 -20.11
CA VAL A 288 2.60 25.89 -18.65
C VAL A 288 3.44 24.72 -18.13
N GLY A 289 4.63 25.03 -17.62
CA GLY A 289 5.65 24.00 -17.41
C GLY A 289 5.99 23.38 -18.76
N GLU A 290 5.89 22.06 -18.89
CA GLU A 290 6.04 21.36 -20.17
C GLU A 290 4.75 21.25 -20.99
N ASN A 291 3.62 21.81 -20.53
CA ASN A 291 2.33 21.72 -21.22
C ASN A 291 2.17 22.86 -22.22
N SER A 292 2.15 22.57 -23.52
CA SER A 292 1.84 23.52 -24.58
C SER A 292 0.34 23.76 -24.70
N THR A 293 -0.21 24.70 -23.92
CA THR A 293 -1.65 25.01 -23.86
C THR A 293 -2.18 25.82 -25.05
N GLY A 294 -1.29 26.39 -25.87
CA GLY A 294 -1.64 27.34 -26.93
C GLY A 294 -2.27 28.64 -26.38
N PRO A 295 -2.88 29.47 -27.23
CA PRO A 295 -3.43 30.76 -26.80
C PRO A 295 -4.66 30.54 -25.92
N LEU A 296 -4.63 31.03 -24.68
CA LEU A 296 -5.74 30.94 -23.73
C LEU A 296 -6.67 32.14 -23.89
N ASN A 297 -6.20 33.33 -23.50
CA ASN A 297 -6.77 34.64 -23.80
C ASN A 297 -8.31 34.75 -23.73
N GLY A 298 -8.95 34.06 -22.80
CA GLY A 298 -10.40 34.00 -22.65
C GLY A 298 -11.14 33.35 -23.81
N ILE A 299 -10.47 32.71 -24.78
CA ILE A 299 -11.07 32.14 -25.99
C ILE A 299 -12.12 31.08 -25.61
N ALA A 300 -11.72 30.09 -24.80
CA ALA A 300 -12.66 29.10 -24.30
C ALA A 300 -13.67 29.73 -23.33
N TYR A 301 -13.28 30.71 -22.51
CA TYR A 301 -14.10 31.23 -21.42
C TYR A 301 -15.26 32.12 -21.91
N GLU A 302 -14.95 33.19 -22.66
CA GLU A 302 -15.94 34.19 -23.11
C GLU A 302 -15.69 34.81 -24.50
N ARG A 303 -14.44 34.93 -24.94
CA ARG A 303 -14.08 35.68 -26.17
C ARG A 303 -14.39 34.92 -27.46
N GLY A 304 -14.28 33.60 -27.45
CA GLY A 304 -14.45 32.76 -28.65
C GLY A 304 -13.51 33.17 -29.79
N ASP A 305 -14.02 33.25 -31.02
CA ASP A 305 -13.26 33.61 -32.23
C ASP A 305 -13.27 35.13 -32.53
N GLY A 306 -13.77 35.94 -31.61
CA GLY A 306 -13.97 37.38 -31.78
C GLY A 306 -15.26 37.76 -32.54
N LYS A 307 -15.99 36.80 -33.12
CA LYS A 307 -17.31 37.01 -33.74
C LYS A 307 -18.41 36.29 -32.97
N THR A 308 -18.15 35.06 -32.57
CA THR A 308 -19.01 34.23 -31.74
C THR A 308 -18.37 34.15 -30.35
N PRO A 309 -19.03 34.66 -29.30
CA PRO A 309 -18.54 34.48 -27.93
C PRO A 309 -18.69 33.02 -27.50
N SER A 310 -17.83 32.59 -26.59
CA SER A 310 -17.97 31.30 -25.90
C SER A 310 -18.71 31.52 -24.59
N ASP A 311 -19.50 30.56 -24.16
CA ASP A 311 -20.34 30.70 -22.96
C ASP A 311 -19.90 29.77 -21.82
N TRP A 312 -18.65 29.29 -21.82
CA TRP A 312 -18.15 28.44 -20.72
C TRP A 312 -18.17 29.18 -19.38
N GLY A 313 -17.87 30.48 -19.36
CA GLY A 313 -17.99 31.29 -18.15
C GLY A 313 -19.43 31.40 -17.63
N VAL A 314 -20.41 31.47 -18.53
CA VAL A 314 -21.85 31.49 -18.19
C VAL A 314 -22.28 30.13 -17.66
N LEU A 315 -21.91 29.05 -18.35
CA LEU A 315 -22.20 27.68 -17.93
C LEU A 315 -21.57 27.38 -16.57
N PHE A 316 -20.32 27.77 -16.34
CA PHE A 316 -19.64 27.53 -15.07
C PHE A 316 -20.31 28.26 -13.90
N ASP A 317 -20.67 29.53 -14.06
CA ASP A 317 -21.45 30.28 -13.07
C ASP A 317 -22.78 29.60 -12.74
N ASN A 318 -23.52 29.19 -13.78
CA ASN A 318 -24.79 28.51 -13.60
C ASN A 318 -24.63 27.15 -12.89
N LEU A 319 -23.54 26.41 -13.16
CA LEU A 319 -23.22 25.16 -12.46
C LEU A 319 -22.94 25.40 -10.97
N LEU A 320 -22.21 26.46 -10.62
CA LEU A 320 -21.99 26.84 -9.22
C LEU A 320 -23.32 27.15 -8.53
N ARG A 321 -24.18 27.97 -9.12
CA ARG A 321 -25.47 28.35 -8.53
C ARG A 321 -26.42 27.15 -8.41
N TRP A 322 -26.46 26.30 -9.44
CA TRP A 322 -27.26 25.09 -9.44
C TRP A 322 -26.78 24.11 -8.35
N ALA A 323 -25.47 23.94 -8.17
CA ALA A 323 -24.92 23.10 -7.11
C ALA A 323 -25.16 23.71 -5.71
N ALA A 324 -25.02 25.03 -5.57
CA ALA A 324 -25.20 25.76 -4.31
C ALA A 324 -26.63 25.64 -3.76
N GLU A 325 -27.64 25.59 -4.63
CA GLU A 325 -29.05 25.49 -4.23
C GLU A 325 -29.32 24.27 -3.32
N ALA A 326 -28.68 23.13 -3.61
CA ALA A 326 -28.80 21.93 -2.77
C ALA A 326 -28.17 22.13 -1.39
N SER A 327 -26.98 22.74 -1.34
CA SER A 327 -26.28 23.05 -0.10
C SER A 327 -27.07 24.00 0.77
N THR A 328 -27.63 25.07 0.19
CA THR A 328 -28.46 26.04 0.91
C THR A 328 -29.70 25.37 1.50
N LYS A 329 -30.38 24.50 0.72
CA LYS A 329 -31.53 23.71 1.20
C LYS A 329 -31.16 22.75 2.35
N ALA A 330 -29.93 22.25 2.36
CA ALA A 330 -29.41 21.39 3.41
C ALA A 330 -28.82 22.16 4.62
N GLY A 331 -28.82 23.50 4.58
CA GLY A 331 -28.29 24.34 5.66
C GLY A 331 -26.76 24.43 5.71
N LEU A 332 -26.08 24.16 4.58
CA LEU A 332 -24.64 24.24 4.38
C LEU A 332 -24.23 25.57 3.70
N GLY A 333 -22.99 25.98 3.90
CA GLY A 333 -22.41 27.16 3.25
C GLY A 333 -22.88 28.51 3.81
N GLY A 334 -22.44 29.58 3.15
CA GLY A 334 -22.86 30.96 3.45
C GLY A 334 -22.11 31.64 4.60
N LYS A 335 -21.01 31.05 5.08
CA LYS A 335 -20.22 31.66 6.16
C LYS A 335 -19.35 32.81 5.61
N PRO A 336 -19.49 34.05 6.10
CA PRO A 336 -18.60 35.16 5.74
C PRO A 336 -17.21 34.95 6.35
N GLU A 337 -16.19 35.63 5.80
CA GLU A 337 -14.85 35.61 6.39
C GLU A 337 -14.84 36.11 7.85
N PRO A 338 -13.95 35.58 8.71
CA PRO A 338 -12.94 34.57 8.42
C PRO A 338 -13.52 33.16 8.42
N TRP A 339 -13.27 32.39 7.35
CA TRP A 339 -13.53 30.95 7.37
C TRP A 339 -12.59 30.29 8.38
N GLU A 340 -13.06 29.22 9.04
CA GLU A 340 -12.14 28.38 9.81
C GLU A 340 -11.03 27.90 8.89
N THR A 341 -9.84 27.71 9.44
CA THR A 341 -8.74 27.16 8.66
C THR A 341 -9.06 25.71 8.27
N LYS A 342 -8.73 25.32 7.04
CA LYS A 342 -8.45 23.93 6.63
C LYS A 342 -7.63 23.22 7.72
N LEU A 343 -7.55 21.89 7.73
CA LEU A 343 -6.41 21.30 8.46
C LEU A 343 -5.17 21.98 7.88
N LYS A 344 -4.46 22.75 8.71
CA LYS A 344 -3.10 23.18 8.37
C LYS A 344 -2.38 21.92 7.88
N PRO A 345 -1.55 21.99 6.82
CA PRO A 345 -1.13 20.88 5.92
C PRO A 345 -0.60 19.61 6.60
N ARG A 346 -1.37 18.90 7.44
CA ARG A 346 -0.80 18.51 8.73
C ARG A 346 0.28 19.54 9.10
N SER A 347 -0.11 20.75 9.56
CA SER A 347 0.77 21.33 10.58
C SER A 347 0.91 20.16 11.51
N LEU A 348 2.13 19.69 11.60
CA LEU A 348 2.48 18.57 12.43
C LEU A 348 1.76 18.88 13.72
N PRO A 349 0.77 18.04 14.05
CA PRO A 349 -0.55 18.43 14.56
C PRO A 349 -0.45 19.72 15.36
N ASP A 350 -1.31 20.74 15.15
CA ASP A 350 -1.32 21.97 15.98
C ASP A 350 -1.36 21.70 17.50
N GLU A 351 -1.56 20.45 17.90
CA GLU A 351 -1.02 19.91 19.14
C GLU A 351 0.36 20.53 19.41
N PRO A 352 0.53 21.32 20.49
CA PRO A 352 1.84 21.84 20.83
C PRO A 352 2.80 20.66 20.82
N ILE A 353 3.89 20.77 20.03
CA ILE A 353 4.96 19.77 20.04
C ILE A 353 5.27 19.56 21.51
N PRO A 354 5.00 18.37 22.05
CA PRO A 354 5.02 18.25 23.47
C PRO A 354 6.46 18.43 23.93
N ASP A 355 6.62 19.10 25.07
CA ASP A 355 7.92 19.23 25.68
C ASP A 355 8.45 17.82 25.97
N PHE A 356 9.73 17.63 25.64
CA PHE A 356 10.42 16.39 25.98
C PHE A 356 10.44 16.22 27.50
N ALA A 357 10.03 15.05 28.00
CA ALA A 357 10.09 14.77 29.43
C ALA A 357 11.53 14.82 29.95
N VAL A 358 11.77 15.42 31.13
CA VAL A 358 13.09 15.30 31.77
C VAL A 358 13.25 13.86 32.27
N VAL A 359 14.14 13.10 31.63
CA VAL A 359 14.42 11.69 31.95
C VAL A 359 15.81 11.56 32.54
N ASP A 360 15.93 10.87 33.68
CA ASP A 360 17.20 10.40 34.20
C ASP A 360 17.56 9.04 33.57
N TRP A 361 18.24 9.10 32.43
CA TRP A 361 18.57 7.92 31.61
C TRP A 361 19.41 6.86 32.35
N LYS A 362 20.10 7.23 33.44
CA LYS A 362 20.88 6.28 34.24
C LYS A 362 20.02 5.38 35.13
N LYS A 363 18.75 5.76 35.37
CA LYS A 363 17.80 5.01 36.21
C LYS A 363 16.80 4.18 35.41
N VAL A 364 16.87 4.25 34.08
CA VAL A 364 15.94 3.54 33.20
C VAL A 364 16.37 2.07 33.08
N GLU A 365 15.44 1.16 33.33
CA GLU A 365 15.63 -0.26 33.05
C GLU A 365 15.57 -0.53 31.55
N LEU A 366 16.49 -1.35 31.04
CA LEU A 366 16.45 -1.82 29.66
C LEU A 366 15.53 -3.03 29.51
N PRO A 367 14.88 -3.19 28.34
CA PRO A 367 14.33 -4.47 27.93
C PRO A 367 15.39 -5.58 28.03
N PRO A 368 15.03 -6.77 28.55
CA PRO A 368 15.95 -7.90 28.65
C PRO A 368 16.67 -8.25 27.33
N THR A 369 15.99 -8.07 26.20
CA THR A 369 16.51 -8.36 24.86
C THR A 369 17.45 -7.30 24.31
N TRP A 370 17.53 -6.13 24.94
CA TRP A 370 18.58 -5.16 24.66
C TRP A 370 19.77 -5.39 25.59
N ALA A 371 19.53 -5.93 26.80
CA ALA A 371 20.55 -6.21 27.80
C ALA A 371 21.44 -7.45 27.50
N HIS A 372 21.36 -8.06 26.31
CA HIS A 372 22.08 -9.31 26.01
C HIS A 372 23.59 -9.24 26.28
N HIS A 373 23.95 -9.85 27.39
CA HIS A 373 25.22 -10.53 27.64
C HIS A 373 24.86 -11.94 28.12
N SER A 374 24.91 -12.93 27.24
CA SER A 374 24.83 -14.34 27.65
C SER A 374 26.06 -15.08 27.11
N PRO A 375 26.98 -15.56 27.98
CA PRO A 375 28.25 -16.13 27.56
C PRO A 375 28.18 -17.57 27.04
N ASN A 376 27.00 -18.17 26.90
CA ASN A 376 26.86 -19.59 26.58
C ASN A 376 26.18 -19.81 25.23
N ILE A 377 26.97 -20.24 24.23
CA ILE A 377 26.43 -20.91 23.05
C ILE A 377 25.75 -22.18 23.54
N VAL A 378 24.43 -22.25 23.41
CA VAL A 378 23.71 -23.52 23.62
C VAL A 378 23.91 -24.35 22.37
N TYR A 379 24.67 -25.44 22.52
CA TYR A 379 24.82 -26.43 21.47
C TYR A 379 23.70 -27.47 21.60
N TRP A 380 22.92 -27.64 20.54
CA TRP A 380 21.96 -28.73 20.46
C TRP A 380 22.41 -29.72 19.37
N ARG A 381 22.70 -30.96 19.79
CA ARG A 381 23.26 -32.04 18.94
C ARG A 381 24.56 -31.65 18.20
N GLY A 382 25.46 -30.94 18.87
CA GLY A 382 26.75 -30.53 18.30
C GLY A 382 26.71 -29.29 17.41
N SER A 383 25.53 -28.73 17.14
CA SER A 383 25.37 -27.51 16.36
C SER A 383 25.08 -26.29 17.26
N PRO A 384 25.73 -25.15 17.03
CA PRO A 384 25.42 -23.91 17.75
C PRO A 384 24.01 -23.43 17.38
N PHE A 385 23.20 -23.08 18.38
CA PHE A 385 21.83 -22.60 18.20
C PHE A 385 21.73 -21.09 18.49
N TYR A 386 20.83 -20.40 17.76
CA TYR A 386 20.56 -18.96 17.90
C TYR A 386 19.36 -18.69 18.81
N ASP A 387 19.53 -18.83 20.12
CA ASP A 387 18.87 -17.88 21.00
C ASP A 387 19.68 -16.60 20.89
N GLU A 388 19.00 -15.50 20.55
CA GLU A 388 19.52 -14.11 20.52
C GLU A 388 21.04 -14.05 20.60
N ILE A 389 21.72 -14.12 19.45
CA ILE A 389 23.19 -14.12 19.39
C ILE A 389 23.66 -13.02 20.33
N PRO A 390 24.48 -13.33 21.35
CA PRO A 390 25.11 -12.28 22.13
C PRO A 390 25.89 -11.44 21.13
N ASP A 391 25.59 -10.14 21.03
CA ASP A 391 26.47 -9.24 20.32
C ASP A 391 27.84 -9.39 21.01
N PRO A 392 28.85 -9.98 20.35
CA PRO A 392 30.14 -10.28 21.00
C PRO A 392 30.84 -9.00 21.45
N LEU A 393 30.35 -7.83 21.03
CA LEU A 393 30.83 -6.53 21.43
C LEU A 393 30.21 -6.05 22.74
N VAL A 394 29.10 -6.64 23.21
CA VAL A 394 28.48 -6.34 24.49
C VAL A 394 29.18 -7.13 25.60
N THR A 395 30.04 -6.43 26.33
CA THR A 395 30.90 -6.97 27.40
C THR A 395 30.53 -6.44 28.79
N LYS A 396 29.54 -5.53 28.87
CA LYS A 396 29.11 -4.81 30.08
C LYS A 396 27.60 -4.54 30.04
N PRO A 397 26.99 -4.21 31.19
CA PRO A 397 25.62 -3.69 31.21
C PRO A 397 25.47 -2.50 30.26
N GLN A 398 24.37 -2.46 29.53
CA GLN A 398 24.04 -1.35 28.64
C GLN A 398 23.33 -0.23 29.40
N GLU A 399 23.40 0.98 28.85
CA GLU A 399 22.70 2.19 29.29
C GLU A 399 21.87 2.80 28.14
N MET A 400 20.85 3.60 28.47
CA MET A 400 20.09 4.35 27.46
C MET A 400 20.87 5.60 27.04
N ASN A 401 21.38 5.63 25.81
CA ASN A 401 22.07 6.81 25.29
C ASN A 401 21.11 7.70 24.49
N LYS A 402 20.89 8.93 24.97
CA LYS A 402 20.19 9.99 24.23
C LYS A 402 21.14 10.61 23.21
N LEU A 403 20.80 10.55 21.94
CA LEU A 403 21.62 11.02 20.81
C LEU A 403 20.99 12.25 20.14
N LEU A 404 21.83 13.20 19.76
CA LEU A 404 21.47 14.32 18.89
C LEU A 404 21.90 14.00 17.46
N VAL A 405 20.96 13.81 16.53
CA VAL A 405 21.24 13.51 15.12
C VAL A 405 20.79 14.67 14.25
N GLY A 406 21.61 15.11 13.29
CA GLY A 406 21.25 16.17 12.34
C GLY A 406 21.97 17.53 12.42
N PRO A 407 22.76 17.88 13.46
CA PRO A 407 23.51 19.13 13.46
C PRO A 407 24.46 19.28 12.28
N ARG A 408 24.68 20.52 11.86
CA ARG A 408 25.61 20.91 10.79
C ARG A 408 26.70 21.80 11.37
N THR A 409 27.96 21.58 11.02
CA THR A 409 29.09 22.36 11.52
C THR A 409 29.50 23.46 10.54
N ARG A 410 30.52 24.23 10.92
CA ARG A 410 31.18 25.20 10.02
C ARG A 410 31.80 24.59 8.75
N TYR A 411 31.89 23.26 8.66
CA TYR A 411 32.43 22.59 7.48
C TYR A 411 31.44 22.53 6.30
N SER A 412 30.14 22.77 6.54
CA SER A 412 29.16 22.95 5.47
C SER A 412 28.41 24.29 5.61
N GLU A 413 27.34 24.34 6.41
CA GLU A 413 26.46 25.51 6.53
C GLU A 413 26.10 25.92 7.96
N GLY A 414 26.58 25.18 8.95
CA GLY A 414 26.38 25.53 10.34
C GLY A 414 27.42 26.50 10.88
N ARG A 415 27.27 26.81 12.16
CA ARG A 415 28.17 27.64 12.95
C ARG A 415 28.88 26.74 13.95
N GLY A 416 30.08 27.18 14.33
CA GLY A 416 30.87 26.53 15.36
C GLY A 416 31.62 25.27 14.92
N SER A 417 32.64 24.92 15.70
CA SER A 417 33.45 23.71 15.55
C SER A 417 32.77 22.50 16.20
N ILE A 418 33.21 21.30 15.82
CA ILE A 418 32.77 20.04 16.43
C ILE A 418 32.90 20.07 17.96
N ALA A 419 33.97 20.67 18.50
CA ALA A 419 34.18 20.82 19.94
C ALA A 419 33.10 21.70 20.61
N GLN A 420 32.69 22.79 19.96
CA GLN A 420 31.61 23.65 20.46
C GLN A 420 30.26 22.94 20.47
N TRP A 421 29.97 22.17 19.41
CA TRP A 421 28.78 21.32 19.35
C TRP A 421 28.79 20.23 20.42
N ALA A 422 29.91 19.52 20.59
CA ALA A 422 30.07 18.50 21.62
C ALA A 422 29.86 19.07 23.02
N LYS A 423 30.41 20.25 23.31
CA LYS A 423 30.18 20.95 24.59
C LYS A 423 28.71 21.27 24.82
N ALA A 424 28.02 21.82 23.81
CA ALA A 424 26.60 22.17 23.91
C ALA A 424 25.72 20.91 24.10
N ALA A 425 26.00 19.84 23.36
CA ALA A 425 25.29 18.56 23.46
C ALA A 425 25.45 17.91 24.84
N ARG A 426 26.67 17.85 25.37
CA ARG A 426 26.93 17.37 26.75
C ARG A 426 26.15 18.17 27.79
N ALA A 427 26.18 19.50 27.67
CA ALA A 427 25.47 20.38 28.60
C ALA A 427 23.94 20.19 28.56
N ALA A 428 23.39 19.79 27.41
CA ALA A 428 21.97 19.49 27.23
C ALA A 428 21.59 18.03 27.55
N GLY A 429 22.52 17.24 28.09
CA GLY A 429 22.27 15.85 28.52
C GLY A 429 22.32 14.80 27.40
N TYR A 430 22.81 15.14 26.21
CA TYR A 430 23.10 14.15 25.18
C TYR A 430 24.38 13.36 25.50
N ARG A 431 24.38 12.08 25.15
CA ARG A 431 25.53 11.17 25.23
C ARG A 431 26.27 11.03 23.91
N ALA A 432 25.65 11.39 22.78
CA ALA A 432 26.39 11.47 21.53
C ALA A 432 25.74 12.45 20.56
N ILE A 433 26.54 12.87 19.58
CA ILE A 433 26.11 13.74 18.48
C ILE A 433 26.51 13.12 17.15
N VAL A 434 25.57 13.07 16.21
CA VAL A 434 25.76 12.57 14.85
C VAL A 434 25.50 13.72 13.87
N PHE A 435 26.56 14.19 13.20
CA PHE A 435 26.48 15.30 12.26
C PHE A 435 25.87 14.86 10.93
N ALA A 436 25.20 15.80 10.24
CA ALA A 436 24.60 15.59 8.92
C ALA A 436 24.97 16.75 8.00
N GLU A 437 26.26 16.85 7.68
CA GLU A 437 26.83 17.95 6.87
C GLU A 437 26.13 18.07 5.52
N ARG A 438 25.80 19.30 5.10
CA ARG A 438 25.14 19.55 3.82
C ARG A 438 26.12 19.28 2.69
N PHE A 439 25.91 18.19 1.94
CA PHE A 439 26.90 17.71 0.96
C PHE A 439 27.23 18.75 -0.11
N GLU A 440 26.25 19.51 -0.58
CA GLU A 440 26.39 20.53 -1.62
C GLU A 440 27.34 21.68 -1.21
N LYS A 441 27.60 21.82 0.09
CA LYS A 441 28.47 22.84 0.69
C LYS A 441 29.73 22.25 1.33
N LEU A 442 29.87 20.92 1.33
CA LEU A 442 30.97 20.20 1.93
C LEU A 442 32.11 20.01 0.91
N LYS A 443 33.35 20.28 1.32
CA LYS A 443 34.53 20.02 0.50
C LYS A 443 35.12 18.66 0.80
N ALA A 444 35.53 17.93 -0.23
CA ALA A 444 36.15 16.61 -0.09
C ALA A 444 37.42 16.62 0.80
N GLU A 445 38.22 17.68 0.70
CA GLU A 445 39.46 17.88 1.48
C GLU A 445 39.23 18.08 2.98
N ASP A 446 38.02 18.49 3.38
CA ASP A 446 37.67 18.70 4.79
C ASP A 446 37.16 17.41 5.45
N TRP A 447 36.79 16.38 4.68
CA TRP A 447 36.26 15.13 5.22
C TRP A 447 37.22 14.42 6.20
N PRO A 448 38.53 14.28 5.91
CA PRO A 448 39.49 13.76 6.89
C PRO A 448 39.58 14.60 8.17
N ARG A 449 39.41 15.92 8.06
CA ARG A 449 39.45 16.84 9.23
C ARG A 449 38.22 16.64 10.12
N ILE A 450 37.04 16.52 9.52
CA ILE A 450 35.78 16.24 10.23
C ILE A 450 35.87 14.94 11.03
N MET A 451 36.37 13.86 10.41
CA MET A 451 36.57 12.58 11.08
C MET A 451 37.53 12.72 12.27
N SER A 452 38.66 13.39 12.06
CA SER A 452 39.68 13.59 13.09
C SER A 452 39.17 14.47 14.24
N ASP A 453 38.37 15.50 13.95
CA ASP A 453 37.72 16.32 14.97
C ASP A 453 36.67 15.54 15.75
N CYS A 454 35.88 14.68 15.10
CA CYS A 454 34.92 13.82 15.78
C CYS A 454 35.63 12.85 16.74
N GLU A 455 36.70 12.20 16.28
CA GLU A 455 37.51 11.30 17.11
C GLU A 455 38.10 12.02 18.32
N ARG A 456 38.72 13.20 18.12
CA ARG A 456 39.28 14.02 19.22
C ARG A 456 38.28 14.42 20.30
N ASN A 457 37.01 14.57 19.93
CA ASN A 457 35.95 14.98 20.86
C ASN A 457 35.13 13.80 21.39
N SER A 458 35.52 12.58 21.03
CA SER A 458 34.88 11.34 21.45
C SER A 458 35.59 10.70 22.64
N SER A 459 34.80 10.04 23.48
CA SER A 459 35.18 9.38 24.73
C SER A 459 34.09 8.38 25.09
N LYS A 460 34.32 7.48 26.05
CA LYS A 460 33.27 6.57 26.55
C LYS A 460 32.05 7.31 27.09
N ASP A 461 32.24 8.50 27.65
CA ASP A 461 31.14 9.31 28.19
C ASP A 461 30.40 10.17 27.18
N PHE A 462 30.98 10.35 26.00
CA PHE A 462 30.32 11.08 24.93
C PHE A 462 31.04 10.91 23.61
N ALA A 463 30.30 10.74 22.52
CA ALA A 463 30.89 10.50 21.21
C ALA A 463 30.34 11.41 20.11
N CYS A 464 31.18 11.70 19.13
CA CYS A 464 30.86 12.42 17.92
C CYS A 464 30.97 11.48 16.72
N LEU A 465 29.99 11.51 15.82
CA LEU A 465 30.00 10.74 14.58
C LEU A 465 29.78 11.67 13.38
N GLN A 466 30.61 11.54 12.36
CA GLN A 466 30.45 12.25 11.10
C GLN A 466 29.32 11.66 10.27
N GLY A 467 28.69 12.50 9.46
CA GLY A 467 27.68 12.08 8.49
C GLY A 467 27.42 13.20 7.49
N MET A 468 26.76 12.85 6.39
CA MET A 468 26.41 13.78 5.32
C MET A 468 24.95 13.64 4.94
N ASP A 469 24.32 14.76 4.62
CA ASP A 469 22.99 14.88 4.04
C ASP A 469 23.17 15.22 2.55
N ILE A 470 22.84 14.30 1.66
CA ILE A 470 23.11 14.39 0.22
C ILE A 470 21.81 14.23 -0.59
N ALA A 471 21.60 15.12 -1.58
CA ALA A 471 20.52 14.99 -2.54
C ALA A 471 20.84 13.92 -3.60
N ASP A 472 19.84 13.24 -4.15
CA ASP A 472 19.95 12.54 -5.43
C ASP A 472 19.45 13.39 -6.61
N ASP A 473 19.60 12.86 -7.83
CA ASP A 473 19.17 13.49 -9.09
C ASP A 473 17.65 13.63 -9.24
N TYR A 474 16.87 13.04 -8.33
CA TYR A 474 15.41 13.19 -8.25
C TYR A 474 14.98 14.20 -7.17
N GLY A 475 15.92 14.81 -6.45
CA GLY A 475 15.64 15.74 -5.36
C GLY A 475 15.28 15.06 -4.03
N ASN A 476 15.37 13.73 -3.93
CA ASN A 476 15.31 13.04 -2.65
C ASN A 476 16.57 13.31 -1.85
N ARG A 477 16.49 13.09 -0.53
CA ARG A 477 17.65 13.24 0.35
C ARG A 477 17.95 11.97 1.11
N TYR A 478 19.23 11.70 1.28
CA TYR A 478 19.75 10.59 2.06
C TYR A 478 20.74 11.11 3.09
N LEU A 479 20.65 10.58 4.30
CA LEU A 479 21.69 10.71 5.29
C LEU A 479 22.60 9.50 5.19
N ILE A 480 23.90 9.74 5.09
CA ILE A 480 24.93 8.71 5.14
C ILE A 480 25.70 8.94 6.43
N LEU A 481 25.36 8.20 7.48
CA LEU A 481 25.88 8.42 8.84
C LEU A 481 26.97 7.40 9.19
N GLY A 482 28.10 7.87 9.71
CA GLY A 482 29.23 7.04 10.15
C GLY A 482 30.24 6.63 9.07
N ASN A 483 29.94 6.95 7.81
CA ASN A 483 30.80 6.64 6.67
C ASN A 483 32.21 7.26 6.82
N THR A 484 33.25 6.53 6.40
CA THR A 484 34.63 7.02 6.44
C THR A 484 35.11 7.64 5.14
N ASN A 485 34.42 7.35 4.04
CA ASN A 485 34.91 7.72 2.71
C ASN A 485 34.10 8.88 2.15
N PHE A 486 34.76 9.87 1.56
CA PHE A 486 34.04 10.84 0.74
C PHE A 486 33.49 10.14 -0.52
N PRO A 487 32.25 10.42 -0.97
CA PRO A 487 31.68 9.81 -2.16
C PRO A 487 32.60 9.92 -3.39
N PRO A 488 32.94 8.82 -4.09
CA PRO A 488 33.77 8.88 -5.29
C PRO A 488 33.03 9.53 -6.46
N LYS A 489 33.76 10.20 -7.35
CA LYS A 489 33.17 10.92 -8.51
C LYS A 489 32.22 10.05 -9.36
N GLY A 490 32.50 8.76 -9.49
CA GLY A 490 31.72 7.84 -10.34
C GLY A 490 30.30 7.51 -9.85
N ILE A 491 29.92 7.91 -8.63
CA ILE A 491 28.55 7.75 -8.10
C ILE A 491 27.82 9.08 -7.93
N LEU A 492 28.52 10.20 -8.16
CA LEU A 492 27.98 11.54 -8.05
C LEU A 492 27.43 12.01 -9.41
N THR A 493 26.58 13.02 -9.38
CA THR A 493 26.16 13.78 -10.56
C THR A 493 27.38 14.39 -11.26
N PRO A 494 27.28 14.73 -12.56
CA PRO A 494 28.41 15.32 -13.31
C PRO A 494 29.00 16.59 -12.67
N ASP A 495 28.18 17.37 -11.97
CA ASP A 495 28.61 18.57 -11.23
C ASP A 495 29.21 18.25 -9.84
N GLY A 496 29.20 16.98 -9.42
CA GLY A 496 29.72 16.50 -8.15
C GLY A 496 28.90 16.89 -6.93
N ARG A 497 27.66 17.40 -7.09
CA ARG A 497 26.85 17.96 -5.99
C ARG A 497 25.74 17.06 -5.46
N GLY A 498 25.42 15.97 -6.14
CA GLY A 498 24.40 15.02 -5.69
C GLY A 498 24.76 13.58 -6.04
N LEU A 499 23.93 12.64 -5.59
CA LEU A 499 24.01 11.23 -5.97
C LEU A 499 23.35 11.02 -7.32
N GLN A 500 24.07 10.39 -8.25
CA GLN A 500 23.49 9.87 -9.50
C GLN A 500 23.21 8.36 -9.41
N GLN A 501 23.97 7.65 -8.58
CA GLN A 501 23.86 6.20 -8.40
C GLN A 501 23.43 5.86 -6.97
N THR A 502 22.27 6.37 -6.55
CA THR A 502 21.62 6.05 -5.25
C THR A 502 21.53 4.55 -5.01
N SER A 503 21.35 3.79 -6.10
CA SER A 503 21.39 2.33 -6.14
C SER A 503 22.65 1.71 -5.54
N ARG A 504 23.79 2.41 -5.54
CA ARG A 504 25.08 1.92 -5.04
C ARG A 504 25.41 2.36 -3.61
N LEU A 505 24.48 3.00 -2.90
CA LEU A 505 24.74 3.50 -1.55
C LEU A 505 25.24 2.43 -0.57
N SER A 506 24.72 1.21 -0.63
CA SER A 506 25.13 0.14 0.30
C SER A 506 26.33 -0.70 -0.17
N LEU A 507 26.74 -0.60 -1.45
CA LEU A 507 27.92 -1.30 -1.99
C LEU A 507 29.14 -0.37 -2.15
N GLY A 508 28.92 0.92 -2.41
CA GLY A 508 29.97 1.91 -2.62
C GLY A 508 30.53 2.51 -1.34
N PHE A 509 29.87 2.26 -0.20
CA PHE A 509 30.24 2.81 1.10
C PHE A 509 30.29 1.69 2.14
N SER A 510 31.36 1.62 2.94
CA SER A 510 31.50 0.66 4.04
C SER A 510 31.35 1.36 5.39
N GLY A 511 30.80 0.64 6.37
CA GLY A 511 30.71 1.15 7.74
C GLY A 511 29.83 2.39 7.88
N HIS A 512 28.61 2.36 7.35
CA HIS A 512 27.63 3.45 7.50
C HIS A 512 26.20 2.90 7.63
N ILE A 513 25.29 3.78 8.03
CA ILE A 513 23.84 3.61 7.84
C ILE A 513 23.34 4.64 6.82
N ALA A 514 22.62 4.18 5.80
CA ALA A 514 21.90 5.04 4.87
C ALA A 514 20.46 5.23 5.38
N VAL A 515 20.03 6.48 5.51
CA VAL A 515 18.70 6.85 6.01
C VAL A 515 18.02 7.69 4.95
N VAL A 516 16.83 7.29 4.51
CA VAL A 516 16.03 8.17 3.65
C VAL A 516 15.48 9.34 4.46
N HIS A 517 15.61 10.54 3.92
CA HIS A 517 15.38 11.78 4.66
C HIS A 517 14.20 12.59 4.11
N ARG A 518 13.46 13.23 5.03
CA ARG A 518 12.29 14.09 4.76
C ARG A 518 11.20 13.43 3.92
N LEU A 519 10.92 12.17 4.20
CA LEU A 519 10.03 11.37 3.38
C LEU A 519 8.54 11.76 3.52
N GLY A 520 8.17 12.48 4.59
CA GLY A 520 6.80 12.99 4.79
C GLY A 520 6.43 14.11 3.82
N ASN A 521 7.39 14.97 3.50
CA ASN A 521 7.30 16.13 2.62
C ASN A 521 7.95 15.88 1.25
N ASN A 522 8.48 14.68 1.05
CA ASN A 522 9.13 14.34 -0.20
C ASN A 522 8.08 14.36 -1.31
N LYS A 523 8.33 15.16 -2.33
CA LYS A 523 7.56 15.22 -3.58
C LYS A 523 7.83 14.00 -4.46
N GLY A 524 8.08 12.84 -3.84
CA GLY A 524 8.16 11.57 -4.51
C GLY A 524 9.52 10.93 -4.69
N LEU A 525 9.81 10.00 -3.79
CA LEU A 525 10.85 9.00 -3.99
C LEU A 525 10.41 7.97 -5.07
N PRO A 526 11.23 7.63 -6.06
CA PRO A 526 10.89 6.54 -6.97
C PRO A 526 10.79 5.20 -6.22
N THR A 527 9.87 4.31 -6.62
CA THR A 527 9.62 3.06 -5.88
C THR A 527 10.87 2.17 -5.84
N GLU A 528 11.68 2.20 -6.88
CA GLU A 528 12.97 1.51 -6.95
C GLU A 528 13.96 1.99 -5.87
N LEU A 529 13.90 3.26 -5.48
CA LEU A 529 14.80 3.84 -4.48
C LEU A 529 14.36 3.55 -3.03
N THR A 530 13.17 2.99 -2.83
CA THR A 530 12.67 2.54 -1.51
C THR A 530 13.50 1.42 -0.87
N ARG A 531 14.52 0.95 -1.57
CA ARG A 531 15.33 -0.21 -1.24
C ARG A 531 16.78 0.13 -0.92
N HIS A 532 17.19 1.40 -0.94
CA HIS A 532 18.61 1.78 -0.78
C HIS A 532 18.95 2.45 0.54
N PHE A 533 18.14 2.22 1.56
CA PHE A 533 18.36 2.74 2.90
C PHE A 533 18.08 1.67 3.94
N GLN A 534 18.76 1.76 5.09
CA GLN A 534 18.50 0.92 6.26
C GLN A 534 17.68 1.66 7.33
N GLY A 535 17.57 2.99 7.27
CA GLY A 535 16.76 3.79 8.20
C GLY A 535 15.79 4.74 7.52
N VAL A 536 14.80 5.21 8.27
CA VAL A 536 13.86 6.27 7.86
C VAL A 536 13.96 7.41 8.87
N SER A 537 14.14 8.65 8.42
CA SER A 537 13.95 9.81 9.31
C SER A 537 12.46 10.00 9.57
N VAL A 538 11.95 9.41 10.64
CA VAL A 538 10.52 9.38 10.99
C VAL A 538 10.00 10.77 11.32
N TYR A 539 10.78 11.55 12.07
CA TYR A 539 10.49 12.94 12.39
C TYR A 539 11.74 13.78 12.19
N THR A 540 11.57 14.96 11.60
CA THR A 540 12.66 15.93 11.41
C THR A 540 12.24 17.26 11.98
N TYR A 541 12.99 17.84 12.91
CA TYR A 541 12.78 19.17 13.48
C TYR A 541 13.80 20.15 12.90
N ALA A 542 13.39 21.37 12.60
CA ALA A 542 14.25 22.42 12.06
C ALA A 542 13.82 23.81 12.53
N ASP A 543 14.71 24.79 12.34
CA ASP A 543 14.37 26.21 12.45
C ASP A 543 13.45 26.61 11.29
N ASP A 544 12.41 27.40 11.56
CA ASP A 544 11.49 27.90 10.53
C ASP A 544 12.03 29.12 9.77
N GLY A 545 13.24 29.56 10.10
CA GLY A 545 13.91 30.73 9.53
C GLY A 545 13.38 32.06 10.07
N LYS A 546 12.42 32.03 10.99
CA LYS A 546 11.78 33.19 11.64
C LYS A 546 12.02 33.20 13.16
N GLY A 547 12.92 32.36 13.65
CA GLY A 547 13.24 32.21 15.07
C GLY A 547 12.38 31.15 15.79
N GLY A 548 11.45 30.51 15.07
CA GLY A 548 10.72 29.33 15.52
C GLY A 548 11.56 28.06 15.34
N TYR A 549 11.30 27.06 16.17
CA TYR A 549 11.90 25.73 16.05
C TYR A 549 10.77 24.74 16.20
N GLY A 550 10.59 23.86 15.23
CA GLY A 550 9.43 23.00 15.20
C GLY A 550 9.64 21.79 14.31
N LEU A 551 8.62 20.94 14.29
CA LEU A 551 8.62 19.79 13.43
C LEU A 551 8.57 20.30 11.97
N ALA A 552 9.41 19.72 11.13
CA ALA A 552 9.64 20.10 9.75
C ALA A 552 9.26 18.96 8.78
N ASP A 553 9.17 17.71 9.25
CA ASP A 553 8.75 16.53 8.47
C ASP A 553 8.17 15.42 9.38
N ASP A 554 7.09 14.75 8.97
CA ASP A 554 6.57 13.51 9.59
C ASP A 554 6.41 12.40 8.54
N ALA A 555 7.31 11.42 8.62
CA ALA A 555 7.38 10.24 7.79
C ALA A 555 6.93 8.96 8.51
N PHE A 556 6.10 9.05 9.55
CA PHE A 556 5.66 7.90 10.34
C PHE A 556 4.92 6.84 9.49
N ALA A 557 4.05 7.28 8.59
CA ALA A 557 3.38 6.40 7.64
C ALA A 557 4.38 5.64 6.74
N ALA A 558 5.45 6.31 6.34
CA ALA A 558 6.51 5.73 5.53
C ALA A 558 7.28 4.65 6.28
N TYR A 559 7.60 4.93 7.54
CA TYR A 559 8.25 3.98 8.44
C TYR A 559 7.39 2.72 8.61
N GLN A 560 6.10 2.89 8.91
CA GLN A 560 5.14 1.79 9.02
C GLN A 560 5.10 0.94 7.74
N TRP A 561 4.93 1.59 6.59
CA TRP A 561 4.87 0.90 5.30
C TRP A 561 6.13 0.05 5.04
N GLN A 562 7.31 0.55 5.38
CA GLN A 562 8.56 -0.16 5.20
C GLN A 562 8.68 -1.40 6.11
N LEU A 563 8.28 -1.30 7.39
CA LEU A 563 8.25 -2.45 8.30
C LEU A 563 7.40 -3.59 7.73
N PHE A 564 6.24 -3.25 7.17
CA PHE A 564 5.29 -4.23 6.65
C PHE A 564 5.70 -4.88 5.33
N ASN A 565 6.64 -4.29 4.61
CA ASN A 565 7.26 -4.91 3.44
C ASN A 565 8.41 -5.86 3.81
N ALA A 566 8.50 -6.27 5.08
CA ALA A 566 9.60 -7.05 5.62
C ALA A 566 10.96 -6.37 5.40
N SER A 567 10.99 -5.03 5.39
CA SER A 567 12.23 -4.25 5.21
C SER A 567 12.98 -3.97 6.50
N ASN A 568 12.45 -4.21 7.71
CA ASN A 568 13.17 -3.93 8.98
C ASN A 568 13.99 -2.60 9.05
N PRO A 569 13.44 -1.43 8.69
CA PRO A 569 14.19 -0.17 8.81
C PRO A 569 14.37 0.27 10.27
N VAL A 570 15.46 1.00 10.51
CA VAL A 570 15.71 1.72 11.77
C VAL A 570 14.88 3.01 11.83
N PRO A 571 14.14 3.29 12.93
CA PRO A 571 13.50 4.58 13.13
C PRO A 571 14.52 5.63 13.58
N ILE A 572 14.65 6.73 12.83
CA ILE A 572 15.57 7.83 13.13
C ILE A 572 14.81 9.15 13.35
N VAL A 573 15.19 9.94 14.33
CA VAL A 573 14.74 11.35 14.48
C VAL A 573 15.89 12.29 14.19
N LEU A 574 15.60 13.40 13.50
CA LEU A 574 16.56 14.45 13.22
C LEU A 574 16.19 15.77 13.85
N HIS A 575 17.21 16.49 14.31
CA HIS A 575 17.19 17.90 14.65
C HIS A 575 18.21 18.61 13.75
N GLU A 576 17.73 19.27 12.70
CA GLU A 576 18.55 20.05 11.79
C GLU A 576 18.91 21.40 12.43
N LEU A 577 20.08 21.44 13.06
CA LEU A 577 20.58 22.61 13.77
C LEU A 577 21.77 23.21 13.03
N THR A 578 21.83 24.55 12.99
CA THR A 578 22.93 25.30 12.37
C THR A 578 23.70 26.15 13.37
N ASP A 579 23.29 26.21 14.64
CA ASP A 579 24.00 26.93 15.70
C ASP A 579 24.03 26.12 17.01
N PRO A 580 25.19 25.90 17.66
CA PRO A 580 25.28 25.16 18.92
C PRO A 580 24.38 25.70 20.03
N ARG A 581 24.00 26.99 19.97
CA ARG A 581 23.08 27.61 20.94
C ARG A 581 21.64 27.09 20.83
N GLN A 582 21.29 26.41 19.74
CA GLN A 582 19.97 25.81 19.55
C GLN A 582 19.82 24.46 20.26
N VAL A 583 20.93 23.83 20.68
CA VAL A 583 20.93 22.48 21.26
C VAL A 583 20.03 22.34 22.51
N PRO A 584 20.00 23.29 23.47
CA PRO A 584 19.08 23.19 24.61
C PRO A 584 17.60 23.16 24.20
N LYS A 585 17.22 23.95 23.17
CA LYS A 585 15.85 23.96 22.64
C LYS A 585 15.51 22.61 22.01
N ALA A 586 16.42 22.07 21.19
CA ALA A 586 16.26 20.75 20.57
C ALA A 586 16.12 19.62 21.61
N ALA A 587 16.89 19.68 22.69
CA ALA A 587 16.84 18.69 23.77
C ALA A 587 15.50 18.64 24.52
N ALA A 588 14.76 19.74 24.49
CA ALA A 588 13.47 19.92 25.15
C ALA A 588 12.27 19.78 24.18
N THR A 589 12.49 19.57 22.88
CA THR A 589 11.42 19.61 21.87
C THR A 589 11.20 18.24 21.24
N GLY A 590 9.98 17.70 21.34
CA GLY A 590 9.54 16.58 20.52
C GLY A 590 10.37 15.30 20.68
N PHE A 591 10.34 14.45 19.65
CA PHE A 591 10.98 13.14 19.68
C PHE A 591 12.50 13.27 19.82
N GLN A 592 13.10 12.33 20.54
CA GLN A 592 14.53 12.21 20.74
C GLN A 592 14.98 10.82 20.32
N GLN A 593 16.19 10.71 19.77
CA GLN A 593 16.80 9.45 19.39
C GLN A 593 17.41 8.75 20.60
N ILE A 594 16.97 7.51 20.87
CA ILE A 594 17.55 6.68 21.93
C ILE A 594 18.21 5.45 21.34
N VAL A 595 19.42 5.13 21.84
CA VAL A 595 20.18 3.93 21.50
C VAL A 595 20.68 3.26 22.78
N PRO A 596 20.12 2.10 23.16
CA PRO A 596 20.71 1.22 24.16
C PRO A 596 22.09 0.72 23.74
N SER A 597 23.12 0.99 24.54
CA SER A 597 24.50 0.52 24.29
C SER A 597 25.35 0.61 25.56
N GLN A 598 26.56 0.05 25.57
CA GLN A 598 27.39 0.02 26.79
C GLN A 598 27.92 1.38 27.22
N ASP A 599 28.21 2.23 26.24
CA ASP A 599 28.73 3.57 26.41
C ASP A 599 28.45 4.39 25.14
N ALA A 600 28.89 5.65 25.12
CA ALA A 600 28.65 6.54 23.99
C ALA A 600 29.41 6.14 22.71
N LEU A 601 30.59 5.51 22.82
CA LEU A 601 31.35 5.03 21.66
C LEU A 601 30.64 3.84 21.02
N ASP A 602 30.10 2.95 21.85
CA ASP A 602 29.28 1.82 21.40
C ASP A 602 28.00 2.29 20.71
N ALA A 603 27.35 3.35 21.22
CA ALA A 603 26.16 3.95 20.61
C ALA A 603 26.42 4.43 19.16
N ILE A 604 27.51 5.17 18.94
CA ILE A 604 27.84 5.66 17.59
C ILE A 604 28.41 4.55 16.69
N ARG A 605 29.06 3.54 17.27
CA ARG A 605 29.53 2.35 16.56
C ARG A 605 28.33 1.59 15.97
N TYR A 606 27.24 1.52 16.71
CA TYR A 606 26.00 0.88 16.26
C TYR A 606 25.38 1.58 15.04
N PHE A 607 25.48 2.91 14.91
CA PHE A 607 25.16 3.62 13.67
C PHE A 607 26.11 3.24 12.52
N ARG A 608 27.39 3.05 12.80
CA ARG A 608 28.43 2.72 11.81
C ARG A 608 28.26 1.33 11.19
N TYR A 609 27.71 0.35 11.90
CA TYR A 609 27.52 -1.01 11.38
C TYR A 609 26.07 -1.31 10.96
N GLY A 610 25.29 -0.29 10.61
CA GLY A 610 23.86 -0.37 10.29
C GLY A 610 23.42 -1.55 9.43
N LEU A 611 24.25 -1.99 8.48
CA LEU A 611 24.01 -3.18 7.66
C LEU A 611 23.84 -4.48 8.48
N ALA A 612 24.72 -4.74 9.45
CA ALA A 612 24.67 -5.95 10.27
C ALA A 612 23.41 -5.98 11.16
N HIS A 613 22.99 -4.80 11.65
CA HIS A 613 21.82 -4.64 12.54
C HIS A 613 20.48 -4.87 11.83
N PHE A 614 20.48 -5.01 10.50
CA PHE A 614 19.27 -5.38 9.76
C PHE A 614 18.68 -6.72 10.21
N PHE A 615 19.50 -7.65 10.70
CA PHE A 615 19.01 -8.96 11.14
C PHE A 615 18.63 -9.00 12.62
N GLU A 616 18.99 -7.97 13.39
CA GLU A 616 18.61 -7.83 14.79
C GLU A 616 17.11 -7.66 14.94
N ASN A 617 16.58 -8.23 16.02
CA ASN A 617 15.16 -8.30 16.26
C ASN A 617 14.83 -8.48 17.75
N PRO A 618 14.45 -7.41 18.46
CA PRO A 618 14.35 -6.04 17.97
C PRO A 618 15.73 -5.38 17.79
N GLN A 619 15.80 -4.38 16.91
CA GLN A 619 16.98 -3.50 16.85
C GLN A 619 17.07 -2.66 18.14
N ARG A 620 18.25 -2.19 18.52
CA ARG A 620 18.47 -1.31 19.69
C ARG A 620 18.26 0.16 19.31
N TYR A 621 17.07 0.50 18.85
CA TYR A 621 16.68 1.87 18.52
C TYR A 621 15.24 2.12 18.93
N PHE A 622 14.95 3.27 19.51
CA PHE A 622 13.58 3.78 19.56
C PHE A 622 13.61 5.30 19.61
N ILE A 623 12.45 5.89 19.39
CA ILE A 623 12.28 7.35 19.43
C ILE A 623 11.19 7.71 20.43
N THR A 624 11.39 8.78 21.19
CA THR A 624 10.45 9.18 22.24
C THR A 624 10.39 10.68 22.51
N GLU A 625 9.19 11.18 22.80
CA GLU A 625 8.90 12.52 23.35
C GLU A 625 8.87 12.54 24.89
N GLY A 626 9.00 11.39 25.54
CA GLY A 626 8.93 11.27 27.00
C GLY A 626 8.69 9.84 27.48
N PRO A 627 7.64 9.14 27.00
CA PRO A 627 7.39 7.75 27.37
C PRO A 627 8.56 6.86 26.97
N ILE A 628 8.98 5.97 27.84
CA ILE A 628 10.17 5.15 27.67
C ILE A 628 9.74 3.73 27.38
N ILE A 629 10.15 3.21 26.22
CA ILE A 629 9.96 1.79 25.91
C ILE A 629 11.02 1.00 26.68
N ASP A 630 10.66 0.58 27.88
CA ASP A 630 11.50 -0.16 28.82
C ASP A 630 11.19 -1.66 28.84
N LYS A 631 10.15 -2.09 28.12
CA LYS A 631 9.85 -3.52 27.83
C LYS A 631 9.50 -3.68 26.35
N PHE A 632 10.39 -4.30 25.58
CA PHE A 632 10.15 -4.66 24.18
C PHE A 632 11.04 -5.83 23.78
N ALA A 633 10.55 -7.03 24.07
CA ALA A 633 11.30 -8.27 24.01
C ALA A 633 10.47 -9.38 23.35
N ILE A 634 11.12 -10.33 22.69
CA ILE A 634 10.46 -11.53 22.19
C ILE A 634 11.29 -12.79 22.43
N PHE A 635 10.71 -13.73 23.15
CA PHE A 635 11.30 -15.04 23.41
C PHE A 635 10.79 -16.05 22.41
N ASN A 636 11.67 -16.99 22.02
CA ASN A 636 11.38 -18.01 21.02
C ASN A 636 10.88 -17.41 19.70
N LYS A 637 11.48 -16.31 19.27
CA LYS A 637 11.10 -15.55 18.05
C LYS A 637 11.09 -16.42 16.78
N ASP A 638 11.95 -17.43 16.75
CA ASP A 638 12.06 -18.40 15.67
C ASP A 638 11.45 -19.73 16.13
N ILE A 639 10.60 -20.30 15.27
CA ILE A 639 10.07 -21.65 15.48
C ILE A 639 11.21 -22.65 15.68
N GLY A 640 11.03 -23.56 16.63
CA GLY A 640 12.01 -24.62 16.91
C GLY A 640 11.41 -25.80 17.65
N SER A 641 12.28 -26.57 18.32
CA SER A 641 11.85 -27.76 19.06
C SER A 641 10.81 -27.42 20.16
N PRO A 642 9.67 -28.12 20.20
CA PRO A 642 8.68 -27.98 21.28
C PRO A 642 9.23 -28.41 22.64
N ALA A 643 10.19 -29.34 22.68
CA ALA A 643 10.87 -29.73 23.93
C ALA A 643 11.65 -28.55 24.55
N CYS A 644 11.99 -27.55 23.74
CA CYS A 644 12.59 -26.29 24.16
C CYS A 644 11.56 -25.15 24.29
N ASN A 645 10.26 -25.46 24.27
CA ASN A 645 9.15 -24.50 24.33
C ASN A 645 9.11 -23.49 23.14
N ARG A 646 9.59 -23.90 21.95
CA ARG A 646 9.73 -23.02 20.76
C ARG A 646 8.63 -23.16 19.71
N ASP A 647 7.56 -23.86 20.03
CA ASP A 647 6.32 -23.91 19.24
C ASP A 647 5.39 -22.72 19.53
N HIS A 648 5.69 -21.98 20.59
CA HIS A 648 5.08 -20.71 20.96
C HIS A 648 6.14 -19.62 21.07
N TRP A 649 5.71 -18.38 20.89
CA TRP A 649 6.52 -17.20 21.22
C TRP A 649 5.80 -16.38 22.28
N ARG A 650 6.59 -15.65 23.05
CA ARG A 650 6.10 -14.70 24.04
C ARG A 650 6.83 -13.40 23.88
N ALA A 651 6.10 -12.31 23.72
CA ALA A 651 6.65 -10.98 23.76
C ALA A 651 6.33 -10.28 25.07
N ILE A 652 7.22 -9.41 25.53
CA ILE A 652 6.92 -8.43 26.58
C ILE A 652 6.89 -7.07 25.90
N VAL A 653 5.79 -6.35 26.06
CA VAL A 653 5.62 -5.00 25.55
C VAL A 653 5.21 -4.08 26.68
N GLY A 654 5.79 -2.89 26.75
CA GLY A 654 5.56 -2.00 27.87
C GLY A 654 6.32 -0.71 27.75
N ALA A 655 5.88 0.25 28.55
CA ALA A 655 6.54 1.52 28.69
C ALA A 655 6.23 2.14 30.05
N SER A 656 7.09 3.06 30.46
CA SER A 656 6.88 3.97 31.57
C SER A 656 6.86 5.42 31.09
N SER A 657 6.27 6.31 31.86
CA SER A 657 6.43 7.75 31.69
C SER A 657 6.92 8.34 33.02
N PRO A 658 7.96 9.18 33.01
CA PRO A 658 8.60 9.65 34.24
C PRO A 658 7.71 10.58 35.08
N ASP A 659 6.81 11.31 34.43
CA ASP A 659 6.01 12.40 35.01
C ASP A 659 4.55 12.44 34.49
N ALA A 660 4.07 11.34 33.90
CA ALA A 660 2.70 11.19 33.41
C ALA A 660 2.23 9.73 33.50
N THR A 661 0.97 9.46 33.14
CA THR A 661 0.45 8.10 33.00
C THR A 661 0.41 7.69 31.54
N ILE A 662 0.64 6.41 31.24
CA ILE A 662 0.42 5.85 29.91
C ILE A 662 -1.08 5.79 29.65
N LYS A 663 -1.55 6.62 28.73
CA LYS A 663 -2.95 6.72 28.31
C LYS A 663 -3.32 5.56 27.39
N GLU A 664 -2.46 5.27 26.42
CA GLU A 664 -2.71 4.26 25.39
C GLU A 664 -1.42 3.60 24.93
N ALA A 665 -1.51 2.30 24.61
CA ALA A 665 -0.45 1.58 23.92
C ALA A 665 -1.03 0.71 22.82
N VAL A 666 -0.50 0.79 21.60
CA VAL A 666 -0.99 0.08 20.43
C VAL A 666 0.12 -0.77 19.82
N LEU A 667 -0.08 -2.08 19.78
CA LEU A 667 0.78 -3.02 19.06
C LEU A 667 0.18 -3.28 17.68
N TYR A 668 0.85 -2.82 16.64
CA TYR A 668 0.46 -3.06 15.24
C TYR A 668 1.02 -4.38 14.73
N ASP A 669 0.33 -5.04 13.80
CA ASP A 669 0.83 -6.22 13.06
C ASP A 669 0.36 -6.20 11.60
N ARG A 670 1.28 -6.22 10.63
CA ARG A 670 1.01 -6.31 9.19
C ARG A 670 -0.03 -5.30 8.65
N GLY A 671 0.41 -4.07 8.40
CA GLY A 671 -0.35 -3.03 7.68
C GLY A 671 -0.67 -1.82 8.57
N MET A 672 -0.78 -0.63 7.95
CA MET A 672 -0.97 0.66 8.65
C MET A 672 -2.20 0.73 9.58
N PHE A 673 -3.10 -0.25 9.54
CA PHE A 673 -4.39 -0.22 10.25
C PHE A 673 -4.69 -1.49 11.06
N ARG A 674 -3.79 -2.47 11.11
CA ARG A 674 -4.05 -3.73 11.81
C ARG A 674 -3.52 -3.67 13.24
N ILE A 675 -4.44 -3.39 14.16
CA ILE A 675 -4.20 -3.47 15.60
C ILE A 675 -4.15 -4.95 16.01
N ALA A 676 -2.97 -5.39 16.47
CA ALA A 676 -2.79 -6.70 17.08
C ALA A 676 -3.27 -6.70 18.52
N ARG A 677 -2.94 -5.64 19.27
CA ARG A 677 -3.39 -5.36 20.63
C ARG A 677 -3.47 -3.84 20.84
N ARG A 678 -4.40 -3.39 21.69
CA ARG A 678 -4.54 -2.00 22.13
C ARG A 678 -4.87 -1.97 23.61
N TRP A 679 -4.08 -1.26 24.40
CA TRP A 679 -4.26 -1.11 25.84
C TRP A 679 -4.60 0.31 26.24
N LEU A 680 -5.40 0.47 27.29
CA LEU A 680 -5.74 1.74 27.93
C LEU A 680 -5.34 1.70 29.42
N PRO A 681 -4.04 1.72 29.76
CA PRO A 681 -3.57 1.37 31.10
C PRO A 681 -3.92 2.41 32.17
N ASN A 682 -3.84 3.70 31.82
CA ASN A 682 -3.93 4.85 32.71
C ASN A 682 -3.04 4.74 33.98
N LYS A 683 -1.79 4.30 33.80
CA LYS A 683 -0.80 4.09 34.88
C LYS A 683 0.56 4.66 34.51
N ALA A 684 1.38 5.04 35.49
CA ALA A 684 2.74 5.58 35.23
C ALA A 684 3.66 4.62 34.46
N SER A 685 3.46 3.32 34.65
CA SER A 685 4.09 2.27 33.85
C SER A 685 3.08 1.19 33.54
N PHE A 686 3.21 0.59 32.37
CA PHE A 686 2.48 -0.63 32.00
C PHE A 686 3.45 -1.61 31.35
N ALA A 687 3.20 -2.89 31.59
CA ALA A 687 3.86 -3.98 30.90
C ALA A 687 2.87 -5.10 30.71
N GLU A 688 2.81 -5.62 29.50
CA GLU A 688 1.92 -6.70 29.12
C GLU A 688 2.72 -7.80 28.43
N LEU A 689 2.39 -9.03 28.79
CA LEU A 689 2.85 -10.19 28.06
C LEU A 689 1.89 -10.40 26.88
N VAL A 690 2.45 -10.73 25.72
CA VAL A 690 1.71 -11.08 24.52
C VAL A 690 2.15 -12.48 24.13
N ASP A 691 1.23 -13.43 24.22
CA ASP A 691 1.49 -14.81 23.78
C ASP A 691 0.97 -15.02 22.35
N GLY A 692 1.64 -15.90 21.62
CA GLY A 692 1.18 -16.34 20.32
C GLY A 692 1.89 -17.58 19.80
N ASP A 693 1.55 -17.92 18.57
CA ASP A 693 2.04 -19.12 17.90
C ASP A 693 2.81 -18.79 16.61
N HIS A 694 3.62 -19.75 16.16
CA HIS A 694 4.38 -19.64 14.91
C HIS A 694 3.57 -20.04 13.67
N GLY A 695 2.23 -19.94 13.69
CA GLY A 695 1.40 -20.25 12.54
C GLY A 695 1.73 -19.41 11.31
N HIS A 696 2.14 -18.15 11.52
CA HIS A 696 2.63 -17.26 10.47
C HIS A 696 3.55 -16.14 10.96
N GLN A 697 4.19 -15.48 10.00
CA GLN A 697 5.10 -14.37 10.24
C GLN A 697 4.37 -13.10 10.66
N ARG A 698 4.71 -12.58 11.83
CA ARG A 698 4.23 -11.32 12.41
C ARG A 698 5.28 -10.24 12.28
N HIS A 699 4.83 -9.00 12.15
CA HIS A 699 5.67 -7.80 12.04
C HIS A 699 5.13 -6.74 12.99
N PHE A 700 5.61 -6.75 14.23
CA PHE A 700 5.13 -5.91 15.31
C PHE A 700 5.86 -4.55 15.39
N MET A 701 5.09 -3.53 15.77
CA MET A 701 5.57 -2.21 16.16
C MET A 701 4.67 -1.67 17.28
N LEU A 702 5.26 -1.18 18.35
CA LEU A 702 4.58 -0.58 19.49
C LEU A 702 4.61 0.95 19.38
N VAL A 703 3.43 1.56 19.54
CA VAL A 703 3.27 3.01 19.73
C VAL A 703 2.64 3.24 21.10
N VAL A 704 3.26 4.08 21.91
CA VAL A 704 2.76 4.44 23.24
C VAL A 704 2.45 5.92 23.28
N THR A 705 1.35 6.29 23.93
CA THR A 705 0.93 7.67 24.17
C THR A 705 0.66 7.87 25.65
N ASP A 706 1.24 8.90 26.27
CA ASP A 706 0.94 9.26 27.66
C ASP A 706 -0.20 10.27 27.80
N SER A 707 -0.57 10.58 29.04
CA SER A 707 -1.66 11.48 29.39
C SER A 707 -1.37 12.94 29.02
N LYS A 708 -0.13 13.29 28.68
CA LYS A 708 0.27 14.61 28.15
C LYS A 708 0.32 14.63 26.62
N GLY A 709 -0.04 13.53 25.96
CA GLY A 709 -0.01 13.41 24.50
C GLY A 709 1.36 13.09 23.91
N ARG A 710 2.39 12.89 24.75
CA ARG A 710 3.74 12.51 24.29
C ARG A 710 3.75 11.07 23.82
N ARG A 711 4.57 10.76 22.82
CA ARG A 711 4.62 9.44 22.21
C ARG A 711 5.99 8.78 22.25
N ALA A 712 5.99 7.46 22.14
CA ALA A 712 7.17 6.65 21.87
C ALA A 712 6.88 5.61 20.80
N ILE A 713 7.86 5.36 19.91
CA ILE A 713 7.74 4.44 18.77
C ILE A 713 8.88 3.45 18.81
N SER A 714 8.53 2.17 18.83
CA SER A 714 9.48 1.06 18.88
C SER A 714 10.15 0.81 17.51
N PRO A 715 11.24 0.04 17.50
CA PRO A 715 11.73 -0.57 16.28
C PRO A 715 10.82 -1.75 15.88
N HIS A 716 11.20 -2.44 14.82
CA HIS A 716 10.54 -3.67 14.38
C HIS A 716 10.71 -4.82 15.38
N LEU A 717 9.68 -5.65 15.51
CA LEU A 717 9.73 -6.95 16.19
C LEU A 717 9.04 -8.02 15.35
N ARG A 718 9.78 -8.98 14.78
CA ARG A 718 9.22 -10.07 13.95
C ARG A 718 9.15 -11.43 14.63
N THR A 719 8.23 -12.27 14.18
CA THR A 719 8.27 -13.73 14.41
C THR A 719 8.70 -14.44 13.13
N VAL A 720 9.23 -15.65 13.25
CA VAL A 720 9.70 -16.44 12.10
C VAL A 720 9.00 -17.81 12.09
N PRO A 721 7.99 -18.02 11.21
CA PRO A 721 7.42 -19.34 10.97
C PRO A 721 8.37 -20.17 10.08
N ARG A 722 7.99 -21.42 9.78
CA ARG A 722 8.78 -22.31 8.89
C ARG A 722 8.98 -21.71 7.50
N GLY A 723 7.91 -21.24 6.86
CA GLY A 723 7.96 -20.55 5.57
C GLY A 723 7.94 -19.05 5.80
N TYR A 724 9.11 -18.43 5.96
CA TYR A 724 9.24 -16.99 6.24
C TYR A 724 9.84 -16.20 5.07
N PHE A 725 9.62 -14.89 5.09
CA PHE A 725 10.27 -13.92 4.23
C PHE A 725 11.32 -13.12 5.01
N THR A 726 12.50 -12.94 4.42
CA THR A 726 13.46 -11.95 4.89
C THR A 726 14.09 -11.26 3.70
N ARG A 727 14.14 -9.92 3.70
CA ARG A 727 14.97 -9.19 2.74
C ARG A 727 16.44 -9.30 3.15
N CYS A 728 17.34 -9.18 2.18
CA CYS A 728 18.77 -9.08 2.47
C CYS A 728 19.08 -7.72 3.11
N ALA A 729 20.09 -7.69 3.97
CA ALA A 729 20.48 -6.49 4.70
C ALA A 729 20.95 -5.35 3.80
N ASP A 730 21.66 -5.69 2.71
CA ASP A 730 22.14 -4.71 1.72
C ASP A 730 21.00 -4.17 0.86
N ARG A 731 19.88 -4.91 0.78
CA ARG A 731 18.74 -4.62 -0.07
C ARG A 731 19.14 -4.42 -1.56
N GLN A 732 20.26 -5.01 -1.99
CA GLN A 732 20.92 -4.78 -3.29
C GLN A 732 21.00 -6.00 -4.22
N ASN A 733 20.34 -7.13 -3.89
CA ASN A 733 20.45 -8.40 -4.64
C ASN A 733 19.83 -8.34 -6.06
N TRP A 734 20.48 -7.59 -6.95
CA TRP A 734 20.18 -7.39 -8.37
C TRP A 734 21.04 -8.25 -9.31
N PHE A 735 22.15 -8.80 -8.81
CA PHE A 735 23.19 -9.41 -9.66
C PHE A 735 23.01 -10.92 -9.94
N GLY A 736 21.88 -11.50 -9.57
CA GLY A 736 21.53 -12.88 -9.91
C GLY A 736 20.03 -12.99 -10.19
N ALA A 737 19.63 -13.95 -11.03
CA ALA A 737 18.23 -14.36 -11.16
C ALA A 737 17.63 -14.44 -9.76
N ALA A 738 16.49 -13.79 -9.53
CA ALA A 738 15.81 -13.50 -8.25
C ALA A 738 15.53 -14.76 -7.39
N GLY A 739 16.58 -15.46 -6.97
CA GLY A 739 16.52 -16.84 -6.53
C GLY A 739 16.51 -16.98 -5.02
N SER A 740 17.12 -16.08 -4.26
CA SER A 740 17.55 -16.49 -2.91
C SER A 740 16.90 -15.76 -1.72
N TYR A 741 16.13 -14.68 -1.89
CA TYR A 741 15.78 -13.80 -0.76
C TYR A 741 14.31 -13.38 -0.62
N THR A 742 13.38 -14.11 -1.23
CA THR A 742 11.95 -14.07 -0.89
C THR A 742 11.42 -15.47 -0.52
N GLY A 743 12.30 -16.46 -0.30
CA GLY A 743 11.88 -17.86 -0.21
C GLY A 743 11.24 -18.40 -1.50
N ILE A 744 11.21 -17.59 -2.56
CA ILE A 744 10.73 -17.95 -3.88
C ILE A 744 12.00 -18.17 -4.71
N TRP A 745 12.48 -19.42 -4.78
CA TRP A 745 13.16 -19.83 -6.00
C TRP A 745 12.10 -19.76 -7.12
N PRO A 746 12.34 -19.03 -8.23
CA PRO A 746 11.59 -19.23 -9.47
C PRO A 746 11.99 -20.53 -10.17
N SER A 747 12.92 -21.28 -9.58
CA SER A 747 13.44 -22.50 -10.16
C SER A 747 12.95 -23.72 -9.37
N GLY A 748 12.53 -24.80 -10.02
CA GLY A 748 12.80 -25.15 -11.41
C GLY A 748 11.66 -24.85 -12.38
N ARG A 749 11.99 -24.14 -13.46
CA ARG A 749 11.26 -23.99 -14.73
C ARG A 749 10.05 -23.07 -14.82
N HIS A 750 9.47 -22.56 -13.72
CA HIS A 750 8.22 -21.78 -13.81
C HIS A 750 8.19 -20.51 -12.92
N GLY A 751 8.88 -19.44 -13.33
CA GLY A 751 8.68 -18.07 -12.82
C GLY A 751 7.42 -17.42 -13.42
N ILE A 752 6.86 -16.37 -12.78
CA ILE A 752 5.57 -15.67 -13.06
C ILE A 752 5.36 -15.11 -14.51
N TRP A 753 6.08 -15.61 -15.50
CA TRP A 753 5.90 -15.37 -16.94
C TRP A 753 4.61 -15.97 -17.54
N TYR A 754 3.69 -16.52 -16.74
CA TYR A 754 2.63 -17.39 -17.26
C TYR A 754 1.30 -16.74 -17.58
N ILE A 755 0.95 -15.60 -16.99
CA ILE A 755 -0.09 -14.78 -17.62
C ILE A 755 0.56 -14.18 -18.86
N ARG A 756 0.47 -14.92 -19.97
CA ARG A 756 0.78 -14.47 -21.33
C ARG A 756 -0.54 -14.14 -22.00
N PRO A 757 -1.20 -13.03 -21.63
CA PRO A 757 -2.39 -12.67 -22.34
C PRO A 757 -1.93 -12.21 -23.72
N HIS A 758 -2.08 -13.12 -24.68
CA HIS A 758 -1.89 -12.82 -26.08
C HIS A 758 -3.19 -12.15 -26.49
N PHE A 759 -3.13 -10.84 -26.76
CA PHE A 759 -4.20 -10.09 -27.38
C PHE A 759 -3.85 -9.92 -28.85
N PRO A 760 -4.45 -10.71 -29.75
CA PRO A 760 -4.14 -10.57 -31.16
C PRO A 760 -5.16 -9.64 -31.83
N ALA A 761 -4.86 -8.34 -31.94
CA ALA A 761 -5.41 -7.48 -33.00
C ALA A 761 -4.70 -6.10 -33.09
N GLY A 762 -3.82 -5.95 -34.10
CA GLY A 762 -3.26 -4.66 -34.53
C GLY A 762 -2.09 -4.12 -33.69
N PRO A 763 -1.33 -3.13 -34.21
CA PRO A 763 -0.21 -2.47 -33.51
C PRO A 763 -0.59 -1.80 -32.18
N GLU A 764 -1.86 -1.80 -31.80
CA GLU A 764 -2.42 -1.19 -30.60
C GLU A 764 -2.71 -2.18 -29.45
N THR A 765 -2.45 -3.48 -29.63
CA THR A 765 -2.63 -4.51 -28.58
C THR A 765 -1.33 -4.84 -27.83
N GLU A 766 -1.41 -4.96 -26.51
CA GLU A 766 -0.27 -5.21 -25.62
C GLU A 766 0.09 -6.70 -25.55
N GLU A 767 1.36 -7.06 -25.80
CA GLU A 767 1.85 -8.45 -25.72
C GLU A 767 2.83 -8.67 -24.57
N PHE A 768 2.65 -9.76 -23.84
CA PHE A 768 3.61 -10.22 -22.83
C PHE A 768 4.85 -10.82 -23.51
N GLY A 769 5.98 -10.09 -23.49
CA GLY A 769 7.30 -10.62 -23.85
C GLY A 769 7.80 -10.37 -25.28
N GLY A 770 7.15 -9.50 -26.05
CA GLY A 770 7.53 -9.27 -27.45
C GLY A 770 7.99 -7.85 -27.80
N LYS A 771 7.20 -6.82 -27.46
CA LYS A 771 7.45 -5.45 -27.96
C LYS A 771 7.10 -4.32 -27.00
N ASN A 772 6.22 -4.54 -26.02
CA ASN A 772 6.05 -3.60 -24.92
C ASN A 772 5.52 -4.30 -23.64
N PRO A 773 6.39 -4.58 -22.65
CA PRO A 773 6.07 -5.44 -21.52
C PRO A 773 5.13 -4.76 -20.54
N LEU A 774 4.30 -5.57 -19.88
CA LEU A 774 3.49 -5.10 -18.78
C LEU A 774 4.32 -4.97 -17.51
N ALA A 775 4.12 -3.88 -16.76
CA ALA A 775 4.75 -3.70 -15.46
C ALA A 775 3.97 -4.49 -14.39
N THR A 776 4.68 -5.36 -13.70
CA THR A 776 4.13 -6.19 -12.63
C THR A 776 4.48 -5.57 -11.27
N ILE A 777 3.46 -5.24 -10.49
CA ILE A 777 3.57 -4.69 -9.13
C ILE A 777 3.33 -5.81 -8.12
N MET A 778 4.29 -6.06 -7.23
CA MET A 778 4.12 -7.02 -6.14
C MET A 778 3.52 -6.33 -4.90
N ARG A 779 2.53 -6.98 -4.27
CA ARG A 779 1.96 -6.53 -2.98
C ARG A 779 2.01 -7.65 -1.93
N LEU A 780 2.45 -7.27 -0.74
CA LEU A 780 2.27 -7.92 0.57
C LEU A 780 2.52 -9.45 0.60
N PRO A 781 3.70 -9.89 1.05
CA PRO A 781 3.96 -11.32 1.23
C PRO A 781 3.35 -11.85 2.56
N PHE A 782 2.50 -12.88 2.50
CA PHE A 782 2.04 -13.64 3.68
C PHE A 782 2.81 -14.97 3.78
N ALA A 783 3.38 -15.24 4.95
CA ALA A 783 4.26 -16.39 5.21
C ALA A 783 3.70 -17.23 6.37
N SER A 784 3.56 -18.54 6.18
CA SER A 784 3.06 -19.48 7.19
C SER A 784 3.84 -20.79 7.18
N ASN A 785 3.53 -21.69 8.11
CA ASN A 785 4.18 -23.00 8.15
C ASN A 785 3.88 -23.87 6.93
N ALA A 786 2.70 -23.73 6.33
CA ALA A 786 2.24 -24.58 5.24
C ALA A 786 2.37 -23.93 3.86
N ALA A 787 2.28 -22.59 3.79
CA ALA A 787 2.31 -21.89 2.51
C ALA A 787 2.75 -20.41 2.60
N THR A 788 3.24 -19.90 1.48
CA THR A 788 3.40 -18.47 1.21
C THR A 788 2.40 -17.97 0.19
N VAL A 789 1.97 -16.71 0.33
CA VAL A 789 1.07 -16.03 -0.62
C VAL A 789 1.69 -14.71 -1.05
N THR A 790 1.64 -14.43 -2.36
CA THR A 790 2.07 -13.16 -2.94
C THR A 790 1.06 -12.69 -3.98
N TYR A 791 0.71 -11.41 -3.96
CA TYR A 791 -0.15 -10.80 -4.97
C TYR A 791 0.67 -10.02 -6.00
N TYR A 792 0.32 -10.20 -7.26
CA TYR A 792 0.86 -9.49 -8.40
C TYR A 792 -0.27 -8.70 -9.05
N HIS A 793 -0.04 -7.43 -9.36
CA HIS A 793 -0.95 -6.57 -10.09
C HIS A 793 -0.29 -6.16 -11.40
N VAL A 794 -1.05 -6.25 -12.48
CA VAL A 794 -0.64 -5.94 -13.84
C VAL A 794 -1.68 -5.01 -14.41
N GLU A 795 -1.49 -3.71 -14.17
CA GLU A 795 -2.40 -2.66 -14.61
C GLU A 795 -1.72 -1.63 -15.48
N ARG A 796 -0.45 -1.89 -15.84
CA ARG A 796 0.43 -0.97 -16.53
C ARG A 796 1.29 -1.67 -17.59
N ARG A 797 1.75 -0.91 -18.57
CA ARG A 797 2.79 -1.27 -19.53
C ARG A 797 3.97 -0.34 -19.43
N TYR A 798 5.16 -0.84 -19.71
CA TYR A 798 6.33 0.01 -19.86
C TYR A 798 6.21 0.89 -21.13
N LEU A 799 6.99 1.96 -21.22
CA LEU A 799 7.08 2.80 -22.42
C LEU A 799 8.21 2.33 -23.35
N ARG A 800 9.21 1.59 -22.82
CA ARG A 800 10.35 1.02 -23.58
C ARG A 800 10.80 -0.34 -23.01
N PRO A 801 10.92 -1.41 -23.82
CA PRO A 801 11.46 -2.71 -23.40
C PRO A 801 13.00 -2.75 -23.40
N ILE A 802 13.66 -2.65 -22.25
CA ILE A 802 15.11 -2.90 -22.16
C ILE A 802 15.41 -3.71 -20.88
N ALA A 803 15.40 -5.05 -21.01
CA ALA A 803 15.72 -6.05 -19.97
C ALA A 803 14.85 -6.07 -18.67
N TYR A 804 14.46 -7.28 -18.25
CA TYR A 804 13.41 -7.51 -17.25
C TYR A 804 13.96 -7.86 -15.85
N GLY A 805 13.55 -7.09 -14.84
CA GLY A 805 13.67 -7.50 -13.43
C GLY A 805 12.37 -7.21 -12.71
N MET A 806 11.75 -8.24 -12.10
CA MET A 806 10.62 -7.99 -11.21
C MET A 806 11.08 -7.02 -10.13
N ASP A 807 10.30 -5.96 -9.91
CA ASP A 807 10.56 -4.91 -8.94
C ASP A 807 11.71 -3.93 -9.31
N ALA A 808 12.46 -4.08 -10.41
CA ALA A 808 13.78 -3.45 -10.53
C ALA A 808 13.93 -2.14 -11.33
N TRP A 809 12.90 -1.59 -11.99
CA TRP A 809 13.06 -0.38 -12.84
C TRP A 809 11.94 0.67 -12.68
N ARG A 810 12.33 1.95 -12.84
CA ARG A 810 11.52 3.19 -12.90
C ARG A 810 10.08 2.94 -13.37
N ILE A 811 9.11 2.96 -12.44
CA ILE A 811 7.66 2.96 -12.74
C ILE A 811 7.27 4.21 -13.56
N GLU A 812 8.13 5.23 -13.51
CA GLU A 812 8.10 6.46 -14.30
C GLU A 812 7.99 6.22 -15.81
N ASN A 813 8.54 5.12 -16.32
CA ASN A 813 8.40 4.74 -17.72
C ASN A 813 7.28 3.72 -17.93
N THR A 814 6.13 3.91 -17.27
CA THR A 814 4.96 3.06 -17.46
C THR A 814 3.70 3.89 -17.62
N GLU A 815 2.81 3.46 -18.51
CA GLU A 815 1.44 3.97 -18.62
C GLU A 815 0.46 2.84 -18.23
N PRO A 816 -0.79 3.13 -17.85
CA PRO A 816 -1.82 2.12 -17.64
C PRO A 816 -1.97 1.27 -18.88
N SER A 817 -2.19 -0.02 -18.64
CA SER A 817 -2.60 -0.90 -19.71
C SER A 817 -3.88 -0.36 -20.32
N ARG A 818 -3.88 -0.16 -21.63
CA ARG A 818 -5.06 0.30 -22.40
C ARG A 818 -6.09 -0.81 -22.52
N THR A 819 -5.60 -2.05 -22.52
CA THR A 819 -6.40 -3.22 -22.87
C THR A 819 -7.02 -3.89 -21.64
N PHE A 820 -6.36 -3.88 -20.47
CA PHE A 820 -6.87 -4.62 -19.31
C PHE A 820 -6.36 -4.17 -17.94
N THR A 821 -6.90 -4.81 -16.90
CA THR A 821 -6.28 -4.95 -15.58
C THR A 821 -6.18 -6.43 -15.28
N ALA A 822 -5.06 -6.87 -14.71
CA ALA A 822 -4.90 -8.23 -14.24
C ALA A 822 -4.31 -8.27 -12.84
N GLN A 823 -4.66 -9.31 -12.11
CA GLN A 823 -4.13 -9.63 -10.80
C GLN A 823 -3.88 -11.14 -10.72
N ALA A 824 -2.78 -11.52 -10.09
CA ALA A 824 -2.52 -12.92 -9.76
C ALA A 824 -2.24 -13.05 -8.26
N GLY A 825 -3.02 -13.88 -7.58
CA GLY A 825 -2.66 -14.43 -6.28
C GLY A 825 -1.86 -15.71 -6.48
N VAL A 826 -0.60 -15.74 -6.05
CA VAL A 826 0.23 -16.94 -6.12
C VAL A 826 0.36 -17.52 -4.71
N THR A 827 -0.15 -18.75 -4.53
CA THR A 827 0.01 -19.51 -3.29
C THR A 827 0.98 -20.65 -3.54
N LYS A 828 2.08 -20.68 -2.78
CA LYS A 828 3.05 -21.77 -2.82
C LYS A 828 2.97 -22.56 -1.53
N TRP A 829 2.69 -23.86 -1.63
CA TRP A 829 2.76 -24.75 -0.47
C TRP A 829 4.16 -25.32 -0.31
N HIS A 830 4.57 -25.47 0.94
CA HIS A 830 5.90 -25.95 1.27
C HIS A 830 5.93 -27.48 1.39
N ASP A 831 6.95 -28.10 0.78
CA ASP A 831 7.43 -29.47 1.05
C ASP A 831 6.33 -30.56 1.09
N ILE A 832 5.73 -30.88 -0.07
CA ILE A 832 4.67 -31.89 -0.20
C ILE A 832 5.23 -33.29 -0.58
N VAL A 833 6.50 -33.39 -1.02
CA VAL A 833 7.12 -34.65 -1.48
C VAL A 833 7.87 -35.41 -0.39
N THR A 834 8.87 -34.79 0.24
CA THR A 834 10.00 -35.57 0.77
C THR A 834 10.13 -35.55 2.28
N GLY A 835 9.60 -34.57 3.01
CA GLY A 835 10.08 -34.36 4.39
C GLY A 835 11.61 -34.11 4.44
N ILE A 836 12.16 -33.73 3.28
CA ILE A 836 13.53 -33.70 2.74
C ILE A 836 14.59 -34.62 3.38
N GLY A 837 15.11 -35.52 2.53
CA GLY A 837 16.46 -36.07 2.61
C GLY A 837 16.67 -37.17 1.57
N SER A 838 17.43 -36.90 0.50
CA SER A 838 18.43 -37.92 0.16
C SER A 838 19.49 -37.86 1.29
N PRO A 839 20.15 -38.96 1.63
CA PRO A 839 21.06 -39.04 2.77
C PRO A 839 22.26 -38.07 2.73
N ASP A 840 22.51 -37.39 1.61
CA ASP A 840 23.84 -36.85 1.29
C ASP A 840 24.02 -35.35 1.57
N GLY A 841 23.05 -34.67 2.20
CA GLY A 841 23.24 -33.37 2.86
C GLY A 841 23.75 -32.18 2.01
N MET A 842 24.03 -32.35 0.73
CA MET A 842 24.57 -31.29 -0.15
C MET A 842 23.86 -31.19 -1.51
N ASN A 843 22.93 -32.09 -1.80
CA ASN A 843 22.17 -32.06 -3.05
C ASN A 843 20.68 -32.33 -2.73
N PRO A 844 19.92 -31.32 -2.26
CA PRO A 844 18.48 -31.47 -2.20
C PRO A 844 18.01 -31.69 -3.64
N GLY A 845 17.47 -32.87 -3.94
CA GLY A 845 16.70 -33.08 -5.17
C GLY A 845 15.68 -31.93 -5.35
N PRO A 846 15.23 -31.63 -6.58
CA PRO A 846 14.41 -30.46 -6.85
C PRO A 846 13.21 -30.43 -5.89
N MET A 847 13.13 -29.39 -5.06
CA MET A 847 11.96 -29.16 -4.20
C MET A 847 10.72 -29.09 -5.11
N ALA A 848 9.84 -30.08 -5.06
CA ALA A 848 8.57 -29.99 -5.78
C ALA A 848 7.59 -29.16 -4.95
N PHE A 849 7.30 -27.96 -5.44
CA PHE A 849 6.35 -27.03 -4.84
C PHE A 849 4.99 -27.18 -5.52
N LEU A 850 3.94 -27.25 -4.72
CA LEU A 850 2.58 -27.03 -5.21
C LEU A 850 2.36 -25.53 -5.32
N THR A 851 2.25 -25.04 -6.56
CA THR A 851 2.00 -23.62 -6.81
C THR A 851 0.62 -23.46 -7.40
N ARG A 852 -0.29 -22.82 -6.66
CA ARG A 852 -1.58 -22.38 -7.18
C ARG A 852 -1.47 -20.93 -7.65
N VAL A 853 -2.08 -20.65 -8.79
CA VAL A 853 -2.27 -19.31 -9.31
C VAL A 853 -3.77 -19.06 -9.41
N ASP A 854 -4.22 -18.01 -8.72
CA ASP A 854 -5.55 -17.43 -8.87
C ASP A 854 -5.39 -16.18 -9.73
N ALA A 855 -5.74 -16.28 -11.00
CA ALA A 855 -5.61 -15.19 -11.96
C ALA A 855 -6.97 -14.55 -12.22
N GLY A 856 -7.02 -13.22 -12.13
CA GLY A 856 -8.14 -12.42 -12.56
C GLY A 856 -7.68 -11.43 -13.62
N MET A 857 -8.46 -11.26 -14.67
CA MET A 857 -8.26 -10.24 -15.68
C MET A 857 -9.58 -9.58 -16.04
N ARG A 858 -9.54 -8.30 -16.38
CA ARG A 858 -10.70 -7.54 -16.83
C ARG A 858 -10.33 -6.67 -18.01
N SER A 859 -11.06 -6.79 -19.12
CA SER A 859 -10.87 -5.92 -20.28
C SER A 859 -11.29 -4.49 -19.93
N ARG A 860 -10.52 -3.50 -20.40
CA ARG A 860 -10.88 -2.08 -20.32
C ARG A 860 -11.61 -1.61 -21.58
N VAL A 861 -11.29 -2.22 -22.71
CA VAL A 861 -11.88 -1.92 -24.03
C VAL A 861 -12.50 -3.16 -24.64
N ALA A 862 -13.33 -2.96 -25.67
CA ALA A 862 -13.77 -4.06 -26.51
C ALA A 862 -12.58 -4.61 -27.30
N VAL A 863 -12.48 -5.93 -27.42
CA VAL A 863 -11.35 -6.59 -28.10
C VAL A 863 -11.89 -7.54 -29.16
N SER A 864 -11.53 -7.29 -30.41
CA SER A 864 -11.71 -8.28 -31.47
C SER A 864 -10.64 -9.36 -31.31
N GLN A 865 -11.05 -10.60 -31.10
CA GLN A 865 -10.10 -11.71 -31.04
C GLN A 865 -10.05 -12.44 -32.37
N SER A 866 -8.84 -12.86 -32.75
CA SER A 866 -8.54 -13.57 -33.99
C SER A 866 -8.19 -15.03 -33.76
N ARG A 867 -8.37 -15.54 -32.53
CA ARG A 867 -7.92 -16.85 -32.10
C ARG A 867 -9.03 -17.58 -31.37
N SER A 868 -9.06 -18.89 -31.53
CA SER A 868 -10.07 -19.73 -30.90
C SER A 868 -9.95 -19.84 -29.38
N ILE A 869 -8.91 -19.25 -28.78
CA ILE A 869 -8.70 -19.10 -27.34
C ILE A 869 -8.35 -17.65 -27.01
N PHE A 870 -9.12 -17.05 -26.09
CA PHE A 870 -8.92 -15.71 -25.60
C PHE A 870 -9.63 -15.46 -24.26
N PRO A 871 -8.99 -14.81 -23.28
CA PRO A 871 -7.55 -14.52 -23.21
C PRO A 871 -6.72 -15.74 -22.83
N ILE A 872 -5.44 -15.73 -23.16
CA ILE A 872 -4.48 -16.79 -22.80
C ILE A 872 -3.92 -16.51 -21.39
N VAL A 873 -3.96 -17.51 -20.51
CA VAL A 873 -3.52 -17.41 -19.10
C VAL A 873 -2.33 -18.27 -18.78
N ASN A 874 -1.94 -19.15 -19.70
CA ASN A 874 -0.78 -20.02 -19.59
C ASN A 874 -0.40 -20.60 -20.96
N THR A 875 0.83 -21.09 -21.09
CA THR A 875 1.29 -21.81 -22.29
C THR A 875 2.15 -23.00 -21.90
N VAL A 876 1.94 -24.13 -22.57
CA VAL A 876 2.78 -25.34 -22.48
C VAL A 876 3.37 -25.68 -23.85
N PRO A 877 4.50 -26.41 -23.94
CA PRO A 877 5.06 -26.79 -25.23
C PRO A 877 4.13 -27.70 -26.05
N PRO A 878 4.21 -27.69 -27.40
CA PRO A 878 3.66 -28.75 -28.23
C PRO A 878 4.15 -30.15 -27.79
N GLY A 879 3.36 -31.18 -28.02
CA GLY A 879 3.66 -32.54 -27.57
C GLY A 879 3.39 -32.80 -26.08
N THR A 880 3.02 -31.76 -25.31
CA THR A 880 2.63 -31.91 -23.90
C THR A 880 1.46 -32.89 -23.78
N PRO A 881 1.55 -33.90 -22.91
CA PRO A 881 0.44 -34.82 -22.69
C PRO A 881 -0.71 -34.11 -21.97
N TYR A 882 -1.93 -34.38 -22.41
CA TYR A 882 -3.15 -33.97 -21.72
C TYR A 882 -3.94 -35.18 -21.25
N ARG A 883 -4.67 -35.02 -20.14
CA ARG A 883 -5.53 -36.06 -19.58
C ARG A 883 -6.65 -35.47 -18.75
N PHE A 884 -7.87 -35.96 -18.91
CA PHE A 884 -9.04 -35.57 -18.13
C PHE A 884 -10.12 -36.67 -18.12
N MET A 885 -11.05 -36.60 -17.19
CA MET A 885 -12.21 -37.50 -17.14
C MET A 885 -13.37 -36.91 -17.93
N LYS A 886 -14.01 -37.73 -18.77
CA LYS A 886 -15.26 -37.39 -19.47
C LYS A 886 -16.21 -38.58 -19.40
N ASP A 887 -17.40 -38.37 -18.85
CA ASP A 887 -18.45 -39.40 -18.74
C ASP A 887 -17.95 -40.71 -18.08
N GLY A 888 -17.08 -40.59 -17.07
CA GLY A 888 -16.49 -41.73 -16.35
C GLY A 888 -15.33 -42.42 -17.07
N GLN A 889 -14.96 -41.99 -18.28
CA GLN A 889 -13.82 -42.53 -19.03
C GLN A 889 -12.64 -41.55 -19.03
N VAL A 890 -11.42 -42.11 -19.03
CA VAL A 890 -10.19 -41.34 -19.17
C VAL A 890 -10.04 -40.94 -20.64
N VAL A 891 -9.93 -39.64 -20.89
CA VAL A 891 -9.51 -39.08 -22.18
C VAL A 891 -8.07 -38.62 -22.03
N GLU A 892 -7.16 -39.16 -22.84
CA GLU A 892 -5.75 -38.79 -22.84
C GLU A 892 -5.19 -38.69 -24.26
N GLY A 893 -4.16 -37.85 -24.41
CA GLY A 893 -3.52 -37.62 -25.68
C GLY A 893 -2.30 -36.71 -25.54
N LYS A 894 -1.77 -36.25 -26.67
CA LYS A 894 -0.70 -35.24 -26.72
C LYS A 894 -1.15 -34.09 -27.60
N LEU A 895 -0.74 -32.88 -27.24
CA LEU A 895 -0.91 -31.72 -28.09
C LEU A 895 -0.12 -31.92 -29.39
N ASP A 896 -0.77 -31.79 -30.53
CA ASP A 896 -0.23 -32.19 -31.84
C ASP A 896 0.56 -31.08 -32.55
N GLY A 897 0.74 -29.93 -31.90
CA GLY A 897 1.43 -28.76 -32.46
C GLY A 897 0.61 -27.98 -33.48
N ARG A 898 -0.60 -28.43 -33.83
CA ARG A 898 -1.44 -27.78 -34.84
C ARG A 898 -2.29 -26.67 -34.22
N ALA A 899 -2.44 -25.57 -34.93
CA ALA A 899 -3.12 -24.37 -34.41
C ALA A 899 -4.65 -24.49 -34.40
N ASP A 900 -5.20 -25.28 -35.32
CA ASP A 900 -6.61 -25.60 -35.49
C ASP A 900 -7.13 -26.64 -34.50
N THR A 901 -6.24 -27.45 -33.92
CA THR A 901 -6.58 -28.32 -32.80
C THR A 901 -6.99 -27.47 -31.60
N LEU A 902 -8.24 -27.64 -31.15
CA LEU A 902 -8.82 -26.93 -30.02
C LEU A 902 -9.55 -27.93 -29.12
N LEU A 903 -9.14 -28.00 -27.85
CA LEU A 903 -9.67 -28.93 -26.87
C LEU A 903 -10.29 -28.15 -25.71
N ASP A 904 -11.54 -28.42 -25.37
CA ASP A 904 -12.13 -27.97 -24.10
C ASP A 904 -11.72 -28.92 -22.99
N LEU A 905 -11.13 -28.35 -21.95
CA LEU A 905 -10.62 -29.06 -20.80
C LEU A 905 -11.49 -28.71 -19.58
N PRO A 906 -12.16 -29.69 -18.96
CA PRO A 906 -12.92 -29.46 -17.74
C PRO A 906 -11.98 -29.12 -16.56
N ALA A 907 -12.54 -28.60 -15.47
CA ALA A 907 -11.84 -28.61 -14.19
C ALA A 907 -11.41 -30.05 -13.84
N GLY A 908 -10.18 -30.23 -13.36
CA GLY A 908 -9.56 -31.55 -13.19
C GLY A 908 -8.72 -32.00 -14.38
N ALA A 909 -8.85 -31.35 -15.53
CA ALA A 909 -7.99 -31.64 -16.66
C ALA A 909 -6.54 -31.23 -16.40
N SER A 910 -5.65 -32.00 -17.01
CA SER A 910 -4.23 -31.88 -16.80
C SER A 910 -3.46 -31.74 -18.11
N LEU A 911 -2.38 -30.96 -18.07
CA LEU A 911 -1.52 -30.62 -19.20
C LEU A 911 -0.06 -30.61 -18.74
N GLY A 912 0.68 -31.70 -18.98
CA GLY A 912 2.07 -31.81 -18.52
C GLY A 912 2.16 -31.89 -17.00
N GLU A 913 2.56 -30.82 -16.31
CA GLU A 913 2.51 -30.66 -14.85
C GLU A 913 1.41 -29.68 -14.39
N LEU A 914 0.67 -29.08 -15.32
CA LEU A 914 -0.41 -28.15 -15.01
C LEU A 914 -1.70 -28.92 -14.74
N LEU A 915 -2.40 -28.56 -13.67
CA LEU A 915 -3.76 -29.00 -13.34
C LEU A 915 -4.69 -27.78 -13.36
N LEU A 916 -5.79 -27.91 -14.09
CA LEU A 916 -6.83 -26.89 -14.15
C LEU A 916 -7.81 -27.07 -12.99
N LEU A 917 -8.08 -26.00 -12.24
CA LEU A 917 -9.10 -26.00 -11.19
C LEU A 917 -10.42 -25.40 -11.69
N ASP A 918 -10.35 -24.63 -12.77
CA ASP A 918 -11.49 -24.10 -13.52
C ASP A 918 -11.43 -24.60 -14.97
N PRO A 919 -12.58 -24.77 -15.65
CA PRO A 919 -12.60 -25.21 -17.04
C PRO A 919 -11.96 -24.16 -17.98
N LEU A 920 -11.10 -24.61 -18.88
CA LEU A 920 -10.43 -23.79 -19.90
C LEU A 920 -10.32 -24.57 -21.21
N ALA A 921 -9.92 -23.91 -22.29
CA ALA A 921 -9.55 -24.55 -23.54
C ALA A 921 -8.03 -24.57 -23.71
N VAL A 922 -7.53 -25.48 -24.55
CA VAL A 922 -6.13 -25.51 -25.00
C VAL A 922 -6.03 -25.73 -26.52
N THR A 923 -5.09 -25.05 -27.18
CA THR A 923 -4.78 -25.32 -28.60
C THR A 923 -3.75 -26.44 -28.75
N GLY A 924 -3.63 -27.05 -29.92
CA GLY A 924 -2.55 -28.01 -30.22
C GLY A 924 -1.14 -27.41 -30.10
N LYS A 925 -1.01 -26.08 -30.14
CA LYS A 925 0.24 -25.35 -29.84
C LYS A 925 0.50 -25.16 -28.34
N GLY A 926 -0.45 -25.51 -27.48
CA GLY A 926 -0.34 -25.42 -26.03
C GLY A 926 -0.68 -24.07 -25.43
N GLU A 927 -1.47 -23.25 -26.13
CA GLU A 927 -2.01 -22.00 -25.57
C GLU A 927 -3.27 -22.31 -24.75
N ILE A 928 -3.34 -21.84 -23.50
CA ILE A 928 -4.40 -22.21 -22.54
C ILE A 928 -5.19 -20.95 -22.15
N GLY A 929 -6.52 -21.00 -22.21
CA GLY A 929 -7.37 -19.82 -21.95
C GLY A 929 -8.85 -20.12 -22.11
N TRP A 930 -9.68 -19.09 -22.26
CA TRP A 930 -11.12 -19.30 -22.52
C TRP A 930 -11.39 -19.52 -24.00
N ARG A 931 -12.36 -20.36 -24.34
CA ARG A 931 -12.81 -20.52 -25.72
C ARG A 931 -13.31 -19.17 -26.26
N ALA A 932 -12.95 -18.88 -27.50
CA ALA A 932 -13.39 -17.70 -28.22
C ALA A 932 -13.74 -18.06 -29.67
N GLU A 933 -14.58 -17.25 -30.31
CA GLU A 933 -15.07 -17.48 -31.69
C GLU A 933 -14.39 -16.51 -32.66
N PRO A 934 -13.32 -16.87 -33.38
CA PRO A 934 -12.52 -15.91 -34.17
C PRO A 934 -13.37 -14.90 -34.96
N GLY A 935 -13.06 -13.62 -34.80
CA GLY A 935 -13.82 -12.51 -35.39
C GLY A 935 -14.97 -11.97 -34.53
N ARG A 936 -15.34 -12.66 -33.43
CA ARG A 936 -16.30 -12.15 -32.45
C ARG A 936 -15.63 -11.20 -31.47
N GLU A 937 -16.25 -10.03 -31.30
CA GLU A 937 -15.82 -9.01 -30.35
C GLU A 937 -16.15 -9.40 -28.91
N VAL A 938 -15.20 -9.18 -28.02
CA VAL A 938 -15.36 -9.28 -26.57
C VAL A 938 -15.65 -7.88 -26.01
N PRO A 939 -16.77 -7.65 -25.30
CA PRO A 939 -17.09 -6.34 -24.76
C PRO A 939 -16.08 -5.81 -23.72
N ALA A 940 -15.99 -4.49 -23.59
CA ALA A 940 -15.29 -3.83 -22.49
C ALA A 940 -15.87 -4.24 -21.13
N GLY A 941 -15.01 -4.31 -20.10
CA GLY A 941 -15.42 -4.69 -18.75
C GLY A 941 -15.60 -6.19 -18.53
N THR A 942 -15.47 -7.02 -19.58
CA THR A 942 -15.52 -8.48 -19.49
C THR A 942 -14.43 -8.96 -18.54
N GLY A 943 -14.85 -9.73 -17.53
CA GLY A 943 -13.97 -10.30 -16.52
C GLY A 943 -13.72 -11.78 -16.79
N TRP A 944 -12.48 -12.21 -16.57
CA TRP A 944 -12.07 -13.60 -16.60
C TRP A 944 -11.37 -13.93 -15.30
N ILE A 945 -11.77 -15.04 -14.70
CA ILE A 945 -11.16 -15.56 -13.49
C ILE A 945 -10.87 -17.03 -13.69
N CYS A 946 -9.65 -17.45 -13.43
CA CYS A 946 -9.29 -18.86 -13.43
C CYS A 946 -8.31 -19.16 -12.31
N SER A 947 -8.37 -20.41 -11.89
CA SER A 947 -7.46 -21.00 -10.93
C SER A 947 -6.80 -22.20 -11.60
N TYR A 948 -5.48 -22.29 -11.50
CA TYR A 948 -4.73 -23.46 -11.94
C TYR A 948 -3.58 -23.72 -10.99
N MET A 949 -2.99 -24.90 -11.11
CA MET A 949 -1.99 -25.36 -10.19
C MET A 949 -0.90 -26.18 -10.87
N TYR A 950 0.34 -26.03 -10.43
CA TYR A 950 1.45 -26.86 -10.87
C TYR A 950 1.61 -28.02 -9.90
N ILE A 951 1.43 -29.25 -10.42
CA ILE A 951 1.60 -30.51 -9.69
C ILE A 951 2.40 -31.54 -10.49
N PRO A 952 3.30 -32.29 -9.82
CA PRO A 952 3.83 -33.52 -10.36
C PRO A 952 2.71 -34.48 -10.77
N TRP A 953 2.91 -35.19 -11.89
CA TRP A 953 1.94 -36.15 -12.41
C TRP A 953 1.50 -37.19 -11.37
N ALA A 954 2.48 -37.73 -10.63
CA ALA A 954 2.35 -38.65 -9.50
C ALA A 954 1.23 -38.31 -8.49
N TRP A 955 0.95 -37.02 -8.28
CA TRP A 955 0.04 -36.58 -7.21
C TRP A 955 -1.39 -36.36 -7.64
N ARG A 956 -1.69 -36.49 -8.93
CA ARG A 956 -2.99 -36.11 -9.49
C ARG A 956 -4.16 -36.91 -8.93
N SER A 957 -4.02 -38.24 -8.89
CA SER A 957 -5.01 -39.11 -8.24
C SER A 957 -5.16 -38.75 -6.75
N SER A 958 -4.05 -38.44 -6.07
CA SER A 958 -4.07 -38.02 -4.66
C SER A 958 -4.68 -36.63 -4.44
N LEU A 959 -4.86 -35.82 -5.47
CA LEU A 959 -5.43 -34.47 -5.40
C LEU A 959 -6.72 -34.36 -6.24
N GLY A 960 -7.43 -35.47 -6.40
CA GLY A 960 -8.79 -35.52 -6.97
C GLY A 960 -8.88 -35.20 -8.47
N ALA A 961 -7.77 -35.23 -9.21
CA ALA A 961 -7.76 -34.92 -10.64
C ALA A 961 -8.05 -36.14 -11.55
N GLU A 962 -7.80 -37.36 -11.08
CA GLU A 962 -7.89 -38.60 -11.88
C GLU A 962 -8.92 -39.59 -11.31
N GLY A 963 -10.05 -39.09 -10.83
CA GLY A 963 -11.12 -39.89 -10.25
C GLY A 963 -11.12 -39.90 -8.71
N PRO A 964 -11.69 -40.94 -8.07
CA PRO A 964 -11.73 -41.04 -6.62
C PRO A 964 -10.34 -40.95 -6.01
N THR A 965 -10.20 -40.16 -4.94
CA THR A 965 -8.94 -40.07 -4.21
C THR A 965 -8.61 -41.40 -3.53
N PRO A 966 -7.33 -41.80 -3.48
CA PRO A 966 -6.89 -43.02 -2.79
C PRO A 966 -6.98 -42.91 -1.26
N TRP A 967 -7.28 -41.72 -0.75
CA TRP A 967 -7.61 -41.43 0.64
C TRP A 967 -9.06 -40.96 0.76
N SER A 968 -9.62 -40.99 1.97
CA SER A 968 -10.95 -40.41 2.24
C SER A 968 -11.00 -39.72 3.60
N LEU A 969 -11.83 -38.68 3.71
CA LEU A 969 -12.09 -37.98 4.97
C LEU A 969 -13.49 -38.30 5.45
N GLN A 970 -13.60 -38.98 6.58
CA GLN A 970 -14.86 -39.21 7.28
C GLN A 970 -15.03 -38.10 8.32
N LEU A 971 -15.70 -37.01 7.93
CA LEU A 971 -15.85 -35.83 8.78
C LEU A 971 -16.96 -36.01 9.82
N THR A 972 -16.65 -35.68 11.07
CA THR A 972 -17.62 -35.54 12.17
C THR A 972 -17.98 -34.08 12.43
N GLN A 973 -17.17 -33.15 11.90
CA GLN A 973 -17.37 -31.71 11.98
C GLN A 973 -16.85 -31.04 10.70
N GLY A 974 -17.60 -30.07 10.18
CA GLY A 974 -17.29 -29.39 8.94
C GLY A 974 -17.69 -30.19 7.70
N LYS A 975 -17.33 -29.69 6.52
CA LYS A 975 -17.62 -30.34 5.23
C LYS A 975 -16.45 -30.23 4.26
N VAL A 976 -16.30 -31.25 3.41
CA VAL A 976 -15.43 -31.18 2.22
C VAL A 976 -16.20 -30.43 1.14
N GLU A 977 -15.64 -29.33 0.64
CA GLU A 977 -16.24 -28.56 -0.46
C GLU A 977 -15.71 -29.03 -1.82
N SER A 978 -14.42 -29.37 -1.88
CA SER A 978 -13.77 -29.91 -3.07
C SER A 978 -12.44 -30.55 -2.67
N VAL A 979 -12.01 -31.57 -3.41
CA VAL A 979 -10.70 -32.21 -3.27
C VAL A 979 -9.78 -31.91 -4.45
N LEU A 980 -10.26 -31.14 -5.43
CA LEU A 980 -9.55 -30.88 -6.67
C LEU A 980 -8.35 -29.95 -6.41
N GLY A 981 -7.16 -30.50 -6.62
CA GLY A 981 -5.86 -29.84 -6.46
C GLY A 981 -5.39 -29.71 -5.01
N TYR A 982 -6.29 -29.38 -4.10
CA TYR A 982 -6.07 -29.41 -2.67
C TYR A 982 -7.42 -29.59 -1.98
N VAL A 983 -7.39 -29.94 -0.70
CA VAL A 983 -8.61 -30.24 0.06
C VAL A 983 -9.21 -28.92 0.55
N ASN A 984 -10.26 -28.46 -0.11
CA ASN A 984 -11.10 -27.36 0.36
C ASN A 984 -12.06 -27.88 1.43
N LEU A 985 -11.98 -27.28 2.61
CA LEU A 985 -12.81 -27.59 3.75
C LEU A 985 -13.55 -26.34 4.21
N ALA A 986 -14.83 -26.48 4.52
CA ALA A 986 -15.59 -25.48 5.24
C ALA A 986 -15.69 -25.86 6.70
N ALA A 987 -15.24 -24.96 7.57
CA ALA A 987 -15.29 -25.15 9.01
C ALA A 987 -16.73 -25.06 9.53
N ASP A 988 -17.12 -26.03 10.36
CA ASP A 988 -18.27 -25.89 11.26
C ASP A 988 -17.75 -25.53 12.65
N LYS A 989 -18.40 -24.63 13.38
CA LYS A 989 -17.93 -24.14 14.69
C LYS A 989 -16.44 -23.73 14.69
N ARG A 990 -15.95 -23.21 13.55
CA ARG A 990 -14.57 -22.75 13.32
C ARG A 990 -13.50 -23.86 13.31
N GLY A 991 -13.88 -25.11 13.07
CA GLY A 991 -12.95 -26.19 12.77
C GLY A 991 -13.53 -27.30 11.90
N VAL A 992 -12.67 -28.24 11.56
CA VAL A 992 -13.00 -29.46 10.81
C VAL A 992 -12.38 -30.63 11.55
N ALA A 993 -13.15 -31.67 11.80
CA ALA A 993 -12.71 -32.85 12.53
C ALA A 993 -13.22 -34.11 11.83
N GLY A 994 -12.46 -35.19 11.95
CA GLY A 994 -12.84 -36.47 11.37
C GLY A 994 -11.69 -37.47 11.39
N THR A 995 -11.85 -38.52 10.61
CA THR A 995 -10.82 -39.54 10.39
C THR A 995 -10.34 -39.49 8.95
N LEU A 996 -9.03 -39.42 8.76
CA LEU A 996 -8.39 -39.68 7.48
C LEU A 996 -8.18 -41.18 7.35
N LYS A 997 -8.68 -41.76 6.26
CA LYS A 997 -8.19 -43.03 5.73
C LYS A 997 -7.12 -42.71 4.69
N ALA A 998 -5.87 -43.04 4.98
CA ALA A 998 -4.74 -42.63 4.17
C ALA A 998 -4.55 -43.52 2.94
N GLY A 999 -3.88 -42.98 1.92
CA GLY A 999 -3.52 -43.72 0.72
C GLY A 999 -2.99 -42.83 -0.41
N GLY A 1000 -2.41 -43.45 -1.43
CA GLY A 1000 -1.81 -42.76 -2.58
C GLY A 1000 -0.37 -42.30 -2.34
N GLU A 1001 0.14 -41.49 -3.28
CA GLU A 1001 1.55 -41.07 -3.30
C GLU A 1001 1.79 -39.74 -2.56
N ALA A 1002 0.77 -38.89 -2.39
CA ALA A 1002 0.92 -37.63 -1.68
C ALA A 1002 1.01 -37.87 -0.16
N ARG A 1003 2.20 -37.70 0.42
CA ARG A 1003 2.42 -37.91 1.86
C ARG A 1003 1.81 -36.83 2.74
N LEU A 1004 1.55 -35.65 2.20
CA LEU A 1004 0.85 -34.55 2.85
C LEU A 1004 -0.29 -34.05 1.96
N LEU A 1005 -1.48 -33.89 2.52
CA LEU A 1005 -2.62 -33.27 1.85
C LEU A 1005 -2.62 -31.75 2.11
N PRO A 1006 -2.48 -30.91 1.07
CA PRO A 1006 -2.66 -29.47 1.22
C PRO A 1006 -4.12 -29.17 1.56
N LEU A 1007 -4.37 -28.46 2.66
CA LEU A 1007 -5.71 -28.12 3.16
C LEU A 1007 -5.95 -26.62 3.10
N ARG A 1008 -7.04 -26.19 2.48
CA ARG A 1008 -7.55 -24.81 2.57
C ARG A 1008 -8.84 -24.81 3.36
N ILE A 1009 -8.86 -24.10 4.48
CA ILE A 1009 -9.98 -24.12 5.43
C ILE A 1009 -10.67 -22.77 5.45
N SER A 1010 -11.92 -22.68 5.01
CA SER A 1010 -12.73 -21.47 5.07
C SER A 1010 -13.44 -21.32 6.42
N GLY A 1011 -13.79 -20.08 6.78
CA GLY A 1011 -14.56 -19.80 7.99
C GLY A 1011 -13.72 -19.70 9.26
N LEU A 1012 -12.40 -19.52 9.17
CA LEU A 1012 -11.52 -19.30 10.33
C LEU A 1012 -11.37 -17.81 10.67
N ARG A 1013 -10.85 -17.51 11.86
CA ARG A 1013 -10.54 -16.14 12.31
C ARG A 1013 -9.04 -15.96 12.54
N GLU A 1014 -8.47 -14.90 11.96
CA GLU A 1014 -7.03 -14.57 12.06
C GLU A 1014 -6.60 -14.09 13.46
N ARG A 1015 -7.54 -13.53 14.23
CA ARG A 1015 -7.29 -13.06 15.61
C ARG A 1015 -7.31 -14.17 16.66
N TRP A 1016 -7.59 -15.41 16.26
CA TRP A 1016 -7.71 -16.55 17.15
C TRP A 1016 -6.67 -17.60 16.75
N PRO A 1017 -6.09 -18.34 17.72
CA PRO A 1017 -5.08 -19.35 17.41
C PRO A 1017 -5.71 -20.44 16.56
N ALA A 1018 -4.96 -20.95 15.60
CA ALA A 1018 -5.40 -22.02 14.72
C ALA A 1018 -4.30 -23.06 14.56
N ALA A 1019 -4.70 -24.34 14.54
CA ALA A 1019 -3.75 -25.44 14.42
C ALA A 1019 -4.35 -26.62 13.67
N LEU A 1020 -3.46 -27.50 13.24
CA LEU A 1020 -3.73 -28.87 12.84
C LEU A 1020 -3.26 -29.81 13.96
N TRP A 1021 -4.12 -30.75 14.35
CA TRP A 1021 -3.86 -31.80 15.31
C TRP A 1021 -4.00 -33.18 14.65
N THR A 1022 -3.08 -34.10 14.96
CA THR A 1022 -3.12 -35.53 14.62
C THR A 1022 -2.47 -36.35 15.75
N PRO A 1023 -2.78 -37.66 15.94
CA PRO A 1023 -2.21 -38.53 16.98
C PRO A 1023 -0.69 -38.67 17.04
N GLU A 1024 0.03 -38.46 15.94
CA GLU A 1024 1.50 -38.42 15.95
C GLU A 1024 2.07 -37.02 16.02
N GLY A 1025 1.25 -36.02 15.77
CA GLY A 1025 1.71 -34.69 15.45
C GLY A 1025 2.55 -34.63 14.18
N LEU A 1026 3.08 -33.45 13.90
CA LEU A 1026 3.96 -33.16 12.77
C LEU A 1026 5.22 -32.46 13.30
N ALA A 1027 6.28 -33.22 13.59
CA ALA A 1027 7.55 -32.63 14.04
C ALA A 1027 8.34 -32.11 12.84
N TYR A 1028 8.66 -30.81 12.83
CA TYR A 1028 9.54 -30.18 11.84
C TYR A 1028 10.78 -29.61 12.55
N SER A 1029 12.00 -29.91 12.07
CA SER A 1029 13.25 -29.27 12.54
C SER A 1029 13.82 -28.33 11.46
N PHE A 1030 14.52 -27.25 11.84
CA PHE A 1030 14.99 -26.21 10.89
C PHE A 1030 16.43 -25.75 11.15
N TRP A 1031 17.28 -25.75 10.09
CA TRP A 1031 18.25 -24.66 9.79
C TRP A 1031 18.71 -24.66 8.31
N SER A 1032 18.82 -23.47 7.70
CA SER A 1032 19.50 -23.14 6.42
C SER A 1032 19.51 -24.18 5.27
N GLY A 1033 18.36 -24.57 4.73
CA GLY A 1033 18.32 -25.50 3.58
C GLY A 1033 18.57 -26.97 3.92
N LEU A 1034 18.73 -27.30 5.21
CA LEU A 1034 18.83 -28.67 5.73
C LEU A 1034 17.70 -28.88 6.74
N VAL A 1035 16.54 -29.27 6.24
CA VAL A 1035 15.40 -29.74 7.05
C VAL A 1035 15.57 -31.24 7.20
N THR A 1036 15.57 -31.75 8.43
CA THR A 1036 15.37 -33.20 8.67
C THR A 1036 14.11 -33.39 9.51
N GLN A 1037 13.19 -34.23 9.04
CA GLN A 1037 12.08 -34.68 9.87
C GLN A 1037 12.57 -35.81 10.79
N ALA A 1038 12.52 -35.59 12.10
CA ALA A 1038 12.61 -36.67 13.07
C ALA A 1038 11.46 -36.51 14.09
N PRO A 1039 10.75 -37.59 14.45
CA PRO A 1039 9.85 -37.58 15.60
C PRO A 1039 10.64 -37.12 16.82
N LEU A 1040 10.14 -36.11 17.55
CA LEU A 1040 10.77 -35.68 18.80
C LEU A 1040 10.16 -36.50 19.94
N PRO A 1041 10.91 -37.42 20.58
CA PRO A 1041 10.41 -38.16 21.74
C PRO A 1041 10.43 -37.23 22.96
N GLY A 1042 9.32 -37.18 23.70
CA GLY A 1042 9.24 -36.45 24.97
C GLY A 1042 9.03 -34.94 24.81
N THR A 1043 7.77 -34.50 24.85
CA THR A 1043 7.41 -33.10 25.14
C THR A 1043 6.79 -33.03 26.52
N THR A 1044 6.98 -31.90 27.20
CA THR A 1044 6.30 -31.54 28.47
C THR A 1044 4.79 -31.33 28.32
N SER A 1045 4.24 -31.58 27.13
CA SER A 1045 2.81 -31.52 26.80
C SER A 1045 2.11 -32.89 26.62
N GLY A 1046 2.81 -34.02 26.73
CA GLY A 1046 2.26 -35.36 26.40
C GLY A 1046 1.91 -35.50 24.91
N PRO A 1047 1.61 -36.71 24.37
CA PRO A 1047 1.34 -36.89 22.93
C PRO A 1047 -0.02 -36.24 22.57
N PRO A 1048 -0.27 -35.73 21.34
CA PRO A 1048 0.60 -35.37 20.21
C PRO A 1048 0.74 -33.84 19.98
N PHE A 1049 1.72 -33.46 19.14
CA PHE A 1049 2.05 -32.07 18.77
C PHE A 1049 0.96 -31.35 17.95
N LEU A 1050 0.69 -30.07 18.28
CA LEU A 1050 -0.18 -29.16 17.52
C LEU A 1050 0.66 -28.40 16.47
N ALA A 1051 0.38 -28.61 15.19
CA ALA A 1051 0.99 -27.84 14.12
C ALA A 1051 0.21 -26.52 13.92
N HIS A 1052 0.71 -25.41 14.47
CA HIS A 1052 0.09 -24.10 14.30
C HIS A 1052 0.04 -23.68 12.83
N ILE A 1053 -1.08 -23.08 12.42
CA ILE A 1053 -1.34 -22.69 11.03
C ILE A 1053 -1.65 -21.21 10.91
N GLY A 1054 -1.21 -20.63 9.81
CA GLY A 1054 -1.50 -19.24 9.49
C GLY A 1054 -2.91 -19.10 8.90
N VAL A 1055 -3.63 -18.06 9.34
CA VAL A 1055 -4.90 -17.65 8.75
C VAL A 1055 -4.68 -16.34 8.01
N PHE A 1056 -5.08 -16.30 6.74
CA PHE A 1056 -4.95 -15.12 5.89
C PHE A 1056 -6.31 -14.79 5.24
N GLY A 1057 -6.79 -13.56 5.48
CA GLY A 1057 -8.18 -13.20 5.17
C GLY A 1057 -9.11 -14.00 6.08
N GLU A 1058 -9.82 -14.98 5.53
CA GLU A 1058 -10.67 -15.91 6.29
C GLU A 1058 -10.29 -17.38 6.04
N PHE A 1059 -9.14 -17.62 5.44
CA PHE A 1059 -8.67 -18.96 5.06
C PHE A 1059 -7.46 -19.40 5.86
N GLY A 1060 -7.58 -20.54 6.54
CA GLY A 1060 -6.45 -21.29 7.08
C GLY A 1060 -5.77 -22.10 5.99
N LYS A 1061 -4.45 -22.27 6.11
CA LYS A 1061 -3.65 -23.13 5.24
C LYS A 1061 -2.87 -24.15 6.08
N ALA A 1062 -3.09 -25.44 5.84
CA ALA A 1062 -2.46 -26.53 6.58
C ALA A 1062 -1.98 -27.67 5.66
N ALA A 1063 -1.12 -28.55 6.16
CA ALA A 1063 -0.70 -29.75 5.45
C ALA A 1063 -0.97 -30.98 6.33
N LEU A 1064 -1.95 -31.81 5.96
CA LEU A 1064 -2.38 -32.98 6.74
C LEU A 1064 -1.55 -34.22 6.37
N PRO A 1065 -0.93 -34.94 7.33
CA PRO A 1065 -0.22 -36.19 7.04
C PRO A 1065 -1.15 -37.25 6.45
N ASN A 1066 -0.74 -37.84 5.33
CA ASN A 1066 -1.45 -38.89 4.62
C ASN A 1066 -0.57 -40.14 4.49
N THR A 1067 -0.01 -40.56 5.62
CA THR A 1067 0.88 -41.72 5.70
C THR A 1067 0.22 -42.92 6.36
N LYS A 1068 -0.83 -42.71 7.16
CA LYS A 1068 -1.64 -43.77 7.77
C LYS A 1068 -2.98 -43.24 8.27
N ASP A 1069 -3.89 -44.16 8.53
CA ASP A 1069 -5.23 -43.86 9.05
C ASP A 1069 -5.14 -43.22 10.44
N ALA A 1070 -5.74 -42.04 10.59
CA ALA A 1070 -5.68 -41.30 11.83
C ALA A 1070 -6.83 -40.28 11.96
N PRO A 1071 -7.36 -40.06 13.18
CA PRO A 1071 -8.19 -38.89 13.46
C PRO A 1071 -7.39 -37.60 13.28
N PHE A 1072 -8.09 -36.51 12.97
CA PHE A 1072 -7.49 -35.19 12.89
C PHE A 1072 -8.48 -34.08 13.29
N TYR A 1073 -7.91 -32.92 13.62
CA TYR A 1073 -8.64 -31.67 13.75
C TYR A 1073 -7.85 -30.55 13.07
N VAL A 1074 -8.52 -29.66 12.35
CA VAL A 1074 -7.92 -28.45 11.79
C VAL A 1074 -8.85 -27.26 11.93
N GLY A 1075 -8.38 -26.15 12.50
CA GLY A 1075 -9.18 -24.95 12.68
C GLY A 1075 -8.73 -24.08 13.83
N ASN A 1076 -9.57 -23.12 14.22
CA ASN A 1076 -9.33 -22.33 15.42
C ASN A 1076 -9.40 -23.22 16.67
N THR A 1077 -8.43 -23.13 17.57
CA THR A 1077 -8.36 -23.99 18.76
C THR A 1077 -9.02 -23.37 19.98
N LEU A 1078 -9.12 -22.03 20.01
CA LEU A 1078 -9.81 -21.22 21.00
C LEU A 1078 -10.73 -20.22 20.28
N MET A 1079 -11.97 -20.12 20.73
CA MET A 1079 -13.02 -19.37 20.04
C MET A 1079 -13.81 -18.49 21.01
N SER A 1080 -14.52 -17.50 20.47
CA SER A 1080 -15.37 -16.59 21.24
C SER A 1080 -16.70 -16.32 20.53
N SER A 1081 -17.74 -16.02 21.30
CA SER A 1081 -19.03 -15.57 20.77
C SER A 1081 -18.94 -14.14 20.21
N ASN A 1082 -17.89 -13.39 20.55
CA ASN A 1082 -17.62 -12.05 20.03
C ASN A 1082 -16.31 -12.03 19.22
N TRP A 1083 -16.44 -11.71 17.92
CA TRP A 1083 -15.35 -11.64 16.96
C TRP A 1083 -14.33 -10.52 17.18
N ASN A 1084 -14.64 -9.52 18.02
CA ASN A 1084 -13.75 -8.40 18.27
C ASN A 1084 -12.63 -8.75 19.26
N LEU A 1085 -12.80 -9.82 20.04
CA LEU A 1085 -11.79 -10.31 20.98
C LEU A 1085 -10.63 -10.96 20.24
N VAL A 1086 -9.41 -10.69 20.74
CA VAL A 1086 -8.19 -11.38 20.32
C VAL A 1086 -7.85 -12.44 21.36
N LEU A 1087 -7.55 -13.65 20.90
CA LEU A 1087 -7.38 -14.82 21.76
C LEU A 1087 -5.97 -15.40 21.54
N ALA A 1088 -5.38 -15.93 22.60
CA ALA A 1088 -4.17 -16.74 22.51
C ALA A 1088 -4.12 -17.80 23.61
N TRP A 1089 -3.43 -18.90 23.33
CA TRP A 1089 -3.05 -19.88 24.35
C TRP A 1089 -1.77 -19.41 25.04
N THR A 1090 -1.78 -19.37 26.37
CA THR A 1090 -0.56 -19.21 27.18
C THR A 1090 -0.05 -20.55 27.69
N ARG A 1091 -0.96 -21.52 27.85
CA ARG A 1091 -0.67 -22.93 28.19
C ARG A 1091 -1.87 -23.80 27.82
N TRP A 1092 -1.65 -25.01 27.31
CA TRP A 1092 -2.77 -25.93 27.05
C TRP A 1092 -2.36 -27.40 27.20
N THR A 1093 -2.67 -27.97 28.37
CA THR A 1093 -2.34 -29.35 28.74
C THR A 1093 -3.61 -30.18 28.86
N ALA A 1094 -3.49 -31.46 29.23
CA ALA A 1094 -4.64 -32.31 29.55
C ALA A 1094 -5.38 -31.85 30.80
N THR A 1095 -4.65 -31.31 31.77
CA THR A 1095 -5.18 -30.97 33.09
C THR A 1095 -5.42 -29.49 33.27
N GLU A 1096 -4.83 -28.59 32.48
CA GLU A 1096 -5.02 -27.16 32.69
C GLU A 1096 -5.05 -26.37 31.37
N ALA A 1097 -5.64 -25.19 31.42
CA ALA A 1097 -5.64 -24.22 30.33
C ALA A 1097 -5.27 -22.83 30.83
N GLY A 1098 -4.25 -22.25 30.22
CA GLY A 1098 -3.91 -20.84 30.31
C GLY A 1098 -4.34 -20.12 29.03
N ILE A 1099 -5.19 -19.10 29.16
CA ILE A 1099 -5.67 -18.31 28.02
C ILE A 1099 -5.43 -16.81 28.22
N GLU A 1100 -5.15 -16.14 27.11
CA GLU A 1100 -5.15 -14.69 26.98
C GLU A 1100 -6.41 -14.27 26.22
N VAL A 1101 -7.20 -13.37 26.81
CA VAL A 1101 -8.38 -12.76 26.17
C VAL A 1101 -8.20 -11.25 26.18
N HIS A 1102 -8.06 -10.67 25.00
CA HIS A 1102 -7.80 -9.24 24.83
C HIS A 1102 -8.95 -8.52 24.12
N ASN A 1103 -9.34 -7.37 24.68
CA ASN A 1103 -10.33 -6.49 24.10
C ASN A 1103 -9.66 -5.21 23.56
N PRO A 1104 -9.53 -5.07 22.22
CA PRO A 1104 -8.92 -3.88 21.61
C PRO A 1104 -9.90 -2.71 21.41
N THR A 1105 -11.16 -2.83 21.85
CA THR A 1105 -12.23 -1.85 21.59
C THR A 1105 -12.39 -0.84 22.74
N ASP A 1106 -13.20 0.18 22.51
CA ASP A 1106 -13.55 1.23 23.50
C ASP A 1106 -14.69 0.81 24.45
N GLU A 1107 -15.30 -0.35 24.24
CA GLU A 1107 -16.43 -0.84 25.03
C GLU A 1107 -16.09 -2.17 25.71
N ALA A 1108 -16.68 -2.42 26.89
CA ALA A 1108 -16.52 -3.70 27.56
C ALA A 1108 -17.21 -4.81 26.74
N ILE A 1109 -16.57 -5.98 26.63
CA ILE A 1109 -17.12 -7.12 25.91
C ILE A 1109 -17.44 -8.23 26.89
N LYS A 1110 -18.72 -8.60 26.98
CA LYS A 1110 -19.15 -9.88 27.57
C LYS A 1110 -19.22 -10.93 26.46
N ALA A 1111 -18.53 -12.05 26.63
CA ALA A 1111 -18.50 -13.12 25.63
C ALA A 1111 -18.32 -14.50 26.28
N ARG A 1112 -18.83 -15.53 25.61
CA ARG A 1112 -18.49 -16.92 25.90
C ARG A 1112 -17.19 -17.26 25.17
N VAL A 1113 -16.22 -17.87 25.85
CA VAL A 1113 -14.95 -18.37 25.29
C VAL A 1113 -14.89 -19.88 25.48
N TRP A 1114 -14.57 -20.61 24.42
CA TRP A 1114 -14.50 -22.08 24.47
C TRP A 1114 -13.37 -22.65 23.59
N SER A 1115 -12.90 -23.85 23.92
CA SER A 1115 -11.90 -24.58 23.14
C SER A 1115 -12.52 -25.62 22.21
N ALA A 1116 -11.74 -26.06 21.22
CA ALA A 1116 -12.14 -27.13 20.31
C ALA A 1116 -12.25 -28.48 21.04
N LYS A 1117 -13.47 -29.03 21.15
CA LYS A 1117 -13.75 -30.32 21.81
C LYS A 1117 -13.20 -31.54 21.07
N ALA A 1118 -12.91 -31.39 19.78
CA ALA A 1118 -12.43 -32.47 18.92
C ALA A 1118 -10.94 -32.81 19.10
N ILE A 1119 -10.19 -32.02 19.89
CA ILE A 1119 -8.79 -32.31 20.21
C ILE A 1119 -8.75 -33.10 21.53
N PRO A 1120 -8.46 -34.41 21.52
CA PRO A 1120 -8.43 -35.22 22.72
C PRO A 1120 -7.20 -34.91 23.59
N GLY A 1121 -7.29 -35.27 24.88
CA GLY A 1121 -6.17 -35.11 25.82
C GLY A 1121 -5.81 -33.66 26.13
N LYS A 1122 -6.73 -32.72 25.87
CA LYS A 1122 -6.59 -31.29 26.18
C LYS A 1122 -7.73 -30.81 27.07
N PHE A 1123 -7.43 -29.86 27.95
CA PHE A 1123 -8.39 -29.25 28.84
C PHE A 1123 -9.49 -28.53 28.02
N VAL A 1124 -10.74 -28.81 28.36
CA VAL A 1124 -11.91 -28.20 27.69
C VAL A 1124 -12.20 -26.86 28.36
N VAL A 1125 -12.10 -25.79 27.59
CA VAL A 1125 -12.47 -24.45 28.02
C VAL A 1125 -13.91 -24.20 27.58
N ASP A 1126 -14.75 -23.71 28.49
CA ASP A 1126 -16.10 -23.22 28.22
C ASP A 1126 -16.52 -22.28 29.35
N ILE A 1127 -16.29 -20.98 29.17
CA ILE A 1127 -16.46 -19.97 30.22
C ILE A 1127 -17.15 -18.71 29.68
N GLU A 1128 -17.80 -17.95 30.55
CA GLU A 1128 -18.15 -16.56 30.27
C GLU A 1128 -17.05 -15.62 30.80
N VAL A 1129 -16.70 -14.62 30.01
CA VAL A 1129 -15.74 -13.57 30.39
C VAL A 1129 -16.36 -12.20 30.14
N THR A 1130 -15.99 -11.22 30.96
CA THR A 1130 -16.27 -9.81 30.71
C THR A 1130 -14.93 -9.08 30.70
N VAL A 1131 -14.53 -8.59 29.53
CA VAL A 1131 -13.21 -7.99 29.31
C VAL A 1131 -13.38 -6.47 29.11
N PRO A 1132 -12.88 -5.63 30.03
CA PRO A 1132 -12.96 -4.17 29.91
C PRO A 1132 -12.29 -3.62 28.63
N PRO A 1133 -12.63 -2.39 28.20
CA PRO A 1133 -12.00 -1.72 27.07
C PRO A 1133 -10.48 -1.67 27.20
N GLY A 1134 -9.75 -1.98 26.12
CA GLY A 1134 -8.30 -1.88 26.11
C GLY A 1134 -7.58 -2.68 27.21
N THR A 1135 -8.10 -3.85 27.59
CA THR A 1135 -7.48 -4.70 28.62
C THR A 1135 -7.23 -6.12 28.12
N THR A 1136 -6.25 -6.77 28.77
CA THR A 1136 -5.97 -8.19 28.61
C THR A 1136 -6.32 -8.91 29.91
N GLN A 1137 -7.11 -9.98 29.82
CA GLN A 1137 -7.31 -10.92 30.91
C GLN A 1137 -6.53 -12.20 30.65
N ARG A 1138 -5.73 -12.61 31.63
CA ARG A 1138 -5.03 -13.90 31.64
C ARG A 1138 -5.73 -14.80 32.65
N LEU A 1139 -6.27 -15.91 32.17
CA LEU A 1139 -7.01 -16.85 33.00
C LEU A 1139 -6.24 -18.16 33.03
N MET A 1140 -5.95 -18.64 34.23
CA MET A 1140 -5.47 -20.01 34.47
C MET A 1140 -6.64 -20.82 34.99
N LEU A 1141 -7.06 -21.81 34.21
CA LEU A 1141 -8.16 -22.72 34.54
C LEU A 1141 -7.53 -24.03 35.03
N PRO A 1142 -7.57 -24.32 36.34
CA PRO A 1142 -7.00 -25.54 36.88
C PRO A 1142 -7.85 -26.76 36.50
N GLY A 1143 -7.17 -27.89 36.37
CA GLY A 1143 -7.80 -29.20 36.42
C GLY A 1143 -8.36 -29.42 37.81
N LYS A 1144 -9.56 -29.99 37.88
CA LYS A 1144 -10.11 -30.46 39.15
C LYS A 1144 -9.17 -31.43 39.84
#